data_AF-A0A6A4SSN1-F1
#
_entry.id   AF-A0A6A4SSN1-F1
#
_cell.length_a   1.000
_cell.length_b   1.000
_cell.length_c   1.000
_cell.angle_alpha   90.00
_cell.angle_beta   90.00
_cell.angle_gamma   90.00
#
_symmetry.space_group_name_H-M   'P 1'
#
loop_
_entity.id
_entity.type
_entity.pdbx_description
1 polymer ?
#
loop_
_entity_poly.entity_id
_entity_poly.type
_entity_poly.pdbx_seq_one_letter_code
_entity_poly.pdbx_strand_id
1 'polypeptide(L)'
;MLCAVVAQRSQPPPPLRCRLPRKNREADLKQTRWPLYSQKPVVLVWNAPTQECAPRHRVTLSLDQFDIVASPNEGFVRQNLTIFYKERLGLYPYYKRDGTAVNGGLPQLASLTQHYEKMPGGVQKYIREPEAKGLAVIDWEEWRPLWIRNWDIKDIYRVKSCEMVAKKNPKWTPEQVARVAKQEFELSARKFMLETLKFAKNLRPNQLWGFYLFPDCYNHDYRMELKNYTGRCPSLEMARNDQLNWLWMECTAFFPSIYMDPALHSSNYGRLFVRNRVKEAMRLASVGNGLANPVFVYTRPTYMNQMTLLTEADLVSTIGESVALGAAGVIFWGDTSYASNDDSCSILNKYLQGLLGQYLLNVSTAAEHCSQVVCKSHGRCLRRLPDRDVYLHLSPSTHSITSQGGQLKVTGVPGQAELTLYRTHFQCQCYHGYRAASSALQQHHLPRHDAEASGLVLLPVIVFACLLCVGTFLLLNASRLPQRQTGPRCDRNDAHRGSCVPLTYYLRGCFDSPLDKMNFLRNRLVVLGLVLLATLLLYLLLPSIRQGSMEPSLDAQRMGLMSTPPPPLPTINVSVRTGQLPGDPPLFFREALPVDGAGRQILPRLQVVLLHGQAFTSKTWEELGTMALLATHGYQALAMDLPGYGKSPDSEALKTDQNRVDLLSRFMESLGVRAAVLLSPSKSGLYSIPFFMKNNAQLHGFIPIAPVGTRSYTPQQYQSIQAIRPDSGTYDDLYFHTSCFCFCRNQRPGFYFEGRAQALSADSLSYLTSRFGAQQDAALRFLDRIAEELELPMKKIEVCPGRVVSIMTWEGTNTTLKSILLNSHTDVVPVFQEHWKYDAFSAFRDAEGNIYARGSQDMKCVTIQYIQAVRRLKAEGRKPMRTVHLMFVPDEEVGGNKGMETFVKHPEFKKLNIGFALDEGLANPGEAFTVFYGERNPWWITVHCPGSPGHGSRFVENTAAEKMRQVINSFLDFREKEKHRLNTSECFTLGDVTTVNMTMVKGGVAYNVIPAEMDVSFDLRIPPTVNLQEFEGQIKQWCKEAGEDVTYKFAQKHMNQNITSTEENDPWWSSFSAACKTLNMTLEKEIFPAATDSRFIRAVGIPAIGFSPMNRTPILLHDHNEYLNEQVFLKGISVYERLIPALASVPAFPDEA
;
A
#
# COMPACT_ATOMS: atom_id res chain seq x y z
N MET A 1 -76.22 -18.73 33.95
CA MET A 1 -75.85 -19.81 33.00
C MET A 1 -74.33 -19.98 33.09
N LEU A 2 -73.84 -20.90 33.92
CA LEU A 2 -73.55 -22.31 33.62
C LEU A 2 -72.14 -22.53 33.03
N CYS A 3 -71.32 -23.17 33.87
CA CYS A 3 -70.18 -24.08 33.70
C CYS A 3 -69.56 -24.40 32.32
N ALA A 4 -68.23 -24.58 32.40
CA ALA A 4 -67.35 -25.53 31.73
C ALA A 4 -67.98 -26.71 30.93
N VAL A 5 -67.32 -27.14 29.84
CA VAL A 5 -66.68 -28.47 29.70
C VAL A 5 -65.99 -28.66 28.32
N VAL A 6 -64.82 -29.29 28.40
CA VAL A 6 -63.86 -29.87 27.42
C VAL A 6 -64.53 -30.90 26.48
N ALA A 7 -64.23 -31.01 25.17
CA ALA A 7 -63.18 -31.82 24.51
C ALA A 7 -63.38 -31.68 22.98
N GLN A 8 -62.42 -31.64 22.05
CA GLN A 8 -61.23 -32.48 21.82
C GLN A 8 -60.23 -31.78 20.86
N ARG A 9 -58.94 -32.05 21.10
CA ARG A 9 -57.80 -32.20 20.16
C ARG A 9 -57.27 -30.98 19.40
N SER A 10 -56.19 -30.45 19.96
CA SER A 10 -55.16 -29.61 19.35
C SER A 10 -54.14 -30.41 18.52
N GLN A 11 -53.82 -29.94 17.32
CA GLN A 11 -52.56 -30.22 16.62
C GLN A 11 -51.86 -28.88 16.29
N PRO A 12 -50.50 -28.81 16.33
CA PRO A 12 -49.76 -27.55 16.31
C PRO A 12 -49.42 -27.05 14.88
N PRO A 13 -49.13 -25.74 14.72
CA PRO A 13 -48.78 -25.10 13.44
C PRO A 13 -47.36 -25.45 12.93
N PRO A 14 -47.07 -25.25 11.63
CA PRO A 14 -45.89 -25.81 10.96
C PRO A 14 -44.57 -25.05 11.26
N PRO A 15 -43.41 -25.70 11.14
CA PRO A 15 -42.12 -25.11 11.50
C PRO A 15 -41.59 -24.12 10.44
N LEU A 16 -41.11 -22.98 10.95
CA LEU A 16 -40.36 -21.95 10.25
C LEU A 16 -39.07 -22.54 9.63
N ARG A 17 -38.92 -22.37 8.31
CA ARG A 17 -37.69 -22.71 7.57
C ARG A 17 -36.55 -21.75 7.95
N CYS A 18 -35.57 -22.24 8.69
CA CYS A 18 -34.25 -21.60 8.81
C CYS A 18 -33.56 -21.55 7.44
N ARG A 19 -33.30 -20.35 6.92
CA ARG A 19 -32.36 -20.16 5.80
C ARG A 19 -30.95 -20.48 6.32
N LEU A 20 -30.38 -21.56 5.81
CA LEU A 20 -28.97 -21.93 5.99
C LEU A 20 -28.06 -20.80 5.45
N PRO A 21 -26.93 -20.50 6.11
CA PRO A 21 -25.94 -19.58 5.57
C PRO A 21 -25.34 -20.13 4.27
N ARG A 22 -25.18 -19.25 3.27
CA ARG A 22 -24.50 -19.57 2.00
C ARG A 22 -23.12 -20.19 2.28
N LYS A 23 -22.82 -21.33 1.66
CA LYS A 23 -21.49 -21.95 1.62
C LYS A 23 -20.44 -20.90 1.22
N ASN A 24 -19.50 -20.62 2.13
CA ASN A 24 -18.24 -19.95 1.78
C ASN A 24 -17.53 -20.83 0.73
N ARG A 25 -17.18 -20.24 -0.43
CA ARG A 25 -16.12 -20.80 -1.28
C ARG A 25 -14.82 -20.76 -0.45
N GLU A 26 -14.12 -21.89 -0.29
CA GLU A 26 -12.77 -21.91 0.29
C GLU A 26 -11.90 -20.92 -0.50
N ALA A 27 -11.44 -19.85 0.15
CA ALA A 27 -10.46 -18.94 -0.44
C ALA A 27 -9.12 -19.67 -0.49
N ASP A 28 -8.54 -19.82 -1.69
CA ASP A 28 -7.25 -20.48 -1.86
C ASP A 28 -6.17 -19.77 -1.01
N LEU A 29 -5.54 -20.52 -0.10
CA LEU A 29 -4.48 -20.00 0.73
C LEU A 29 -3.27 -19.59 -0.12
N LYS A 30 -2.77 -18.38 0.14
CA LYS A 30 -1.59 -17.83 -0.53
C LYS A 30 -0.38 -18.73 -0.28
N GLN A 31 0.30 -19.13 -1.36
CA GLN A 31 1.56 -19.90 -1.28
C GLN A 31 2.61 -19.16 -0.45
N THR A 32 3.49 -19.91 0.21
CA THR A 32 4.57 -19.36 1.05
C THR A 32 5.94 -19.84 0.59
N ARG A 33 7.01 -19.16 1.03
CA ARG A 33 8.38 -19.63 0.78
C ARG A 33 8.72 -20.76 1.74
N TRP A 34 9.72 -21.56 1.37
CA TRP A 34 10.35 -22.48 2.32
C TRP A 34 10.91 -21.69 3.51
N PRO A 35 10.73 -22.17 4.75
CA PRO A 35 11.21 -21.47 5.93
C PRO A 35 12.73 -21.31 5.91
N LEU A 36 13.49 -22.40 5.79
CA LEU A 36 14.95 -22.39 5.53
C LEU A 36 15.42 -23.70 4.90
N TYR A 37 14.97 -24.83 5.45
CA TYR A 37 15.34 -26.18 5.00
C TYR A 37 14.20 -26.82 4.20
N SER A 38 14.55 -27.58 3.15
CA SER A 38 13.54 -28.33 2.39
C SER A 38 12.93 -29.42 3.26
N GLN A 39 11.65 -29.74 3.02
CA GLN A 39 10.84 -30.73 3.72
C GLN A 39 10.64 -30.54 5.23
N LYS A 40 11.18 -29.46 5.81
CA LYS A 40 10.98 -29.13 7.23
C LYS A 40 9.91 -28.05 7.39
N PRO A 41 8.71 -28.37 7.91
CA PRO A 41 7.61 -27.41 8.00
C PRO A 41 7.77 -26.39 9.13
N VAL A 42 8.51 -26.74 10.18
CA VAL A 42 8.76 -25.90 11.35
C VAL A 42 10.25 -25.95 11.69
N VAL A 43 10.88 -24.77 11.77
CA VAL A 43 12.29 -24.64 12.18
C VAL A 43 12.36 -24.28 13.66
N LEU A 44 13.08 -25.08 14.45
CA LEU A 44 13.31 -24.83 15.88
C LEU A 44 14.65 -24.13 16.07
N VAL A 45 14.65 -22.98 16.75
CA VAL A 45 15.85 -22.14 16.88
C VAL A 45 16.13 -21.84 18.34
N TRP A 46 17.35 -22.11 18.78
CA TRP A 46 17.90 -21.66 20.05
C TRP A 46 18.74 -20.40 19.84
N ASN A 47 18.39 -19.30 20.49
CA ASN A 47 19.10 -18.02 20.40
C ASN A 47 19.32 -17.43 21.80
N ALA A 48 20.18 -18.07 22.60
CA ALA A 48 20.48 -17.65 23.96
C ALA A 48 21.99 -17.73 24.27
N PRO A 49 22.51 -16.88 25.19
CA PRO A 49 23.93 -16.79 25.50
C PRO A 49 24.37 -17.89 26.49
N THR A 50 24.14 -19.16 26.16
CA THR A 50 24.39 -20.31 27.04
C THR A 50 25.74 -20.98 26.87
N GLN A 51 26.66 -20.37 26.11
CA GLN A 51 27.96 -20.97 25.78
C GLN A 51 28.88 -21.09 26.99
N GLU A 52 28.66 -20.29 28.04
CA GLU A 52 29.44 -20.33 29.27
C GLU A 52 29.04 -21.48 30.21
N CYS A 53 27.90 -22.15 30.00
CA CYS A 53 27.47 -23.27 30.85
C CYS A 53 28.47 -24.43 30.87
N ALA A 54 29.07 -24.77 29.73
CA ALA A 54 30.05 -25.87 29.67
C ALA A 54 31.41 -25.48 30.30
N PRO A 55 32.09 -24.39 29.89
CA PRO A 55 33.41 -24.06 30.41
C PRO A 55 33.41 -23.52 31.85
N ARG A 56 32.37 -22.80 32.29
CA ARG A 56 32.34 -22.21 33.65
C ARG A 56 31.64 -23.12 34.67
N HIS A 57 30.52 -23.70 34.26
CA HIS A 57 29.59 -24.38 35.17
C HIS A 57 29.60 -25.90 35.00
N ARG A 58 30.43 -26.44 34.09
CA ARG A 58 30.56 -27.87 33.77
C ARG A 58 29.25 -28.55 33.35
N VAL A 59 28.29 -27.78 32.84
CA VAL A 59 27.01 -28.27 32.32
C VAL A 59 26.98 -28.11 30.81
N THR A 60 26.91 -29.23 30.08
CA THR A 60 26.71 -29.21 28.63
C THR A 60 25.21 -29.31 28.33
N LEU A 61 24.63 -28.26 27.75
CA LEU A 61 23.22 -28.23 27.36
C LEU A 61 22.97 -29.17 26.17
N SER A 62 21.99 -30.07 26.28
CA SER A 62 21.50 -30.85 25.12
C SER A 62 20.60 -29.98 24.25
N LEU A 63 21.14 -29.53 23.12
CA LEU A 63 20.45 -28.67 22.15
C LEU A 63 20.19 -29.41 20.83
N ASP A 64 20.29 -30.74 20.83
CA ASP A 64 20.17 -31.59 19.64
C ASP A 64 18.83 -31.43 18.89
N GLN A 65 17.78 -30.96 19.58
CA GLN A 65 16.44 -30.81 19.01
C GLN A 65 16.26 -29.51 18.20
N PHE A 66 17.24 -28.60 18.26
CA PHE A 66 17.19 -27.33 17.55
C PHE A 66 17.93 -27.41 16.20
N ASP A 67 17.30 -26.88 15.17
CA ASP A 67 17.87 -26.78 13.82
C ASP A 67 18.94 -25.71 13.70
N ILE A 68 18.82 -24.68 14.54
CA ILE A 68 19.75 -23.56 14.60
C ILE A 68 20.06 -23.33 16.06
N VAL A 69 21.34 -23.40 16.41
CA VAL A 69 21.86 -22.98 17.71
C VAL A 69 22.69 -21.74 17.47
N ALA A 70 22.23 -20.62 18.04
CA ALA A 70 22.83 -19.30 17.91
C ALA A 70 23.00 -18.64 19.29
N SER A 71 23.91 -17.68 19.34
CA SER A 71 24.19 -16.81 20.47
C SER A 71 23.93 -15.35 20.08
N PRO A 72 23.21 -14.58 20.92
CA PRO A 72 23.08 -13.13 20.75
C PRO A 72 24.37 -12.37 21.12
N ASN A 73 25.36 -13.03 21.73
CA ASN A 73 26.61 -12.40 22.17
C ASN A 73 27.44 -11.86 20.99
N GLU A 74 28.10 -10.73 21.20
CA GLU A 74 28.78 -9.98 20.13
C GLU A 74 29.92 -10.77 19.45
N GLY A 75 30.58 -11.66 20.20
CA GLY A 75 31.69 -12.47 19.71
C GLY A 75 31.31 -13.59 18.75
N PHE A 76 30.02 -13.93 18.65
CA PHE A 76 29.55 -15.06 17.84
C PHE A 76 29.06 -14.57 16.46
N VAL A 77 29.75 -15.03 15.42
CA VAL A 77 29.52 -14.66 14.01
C VAL A 77 29.38 -15.92 13.15
N ARG A 78 28.94 -15.78 11.89
CA ARG A 78 28.68 -16.92 10.97
C ARG A 78 27.61 -17.87 11.47
N GLN A 79 26.54 -17.31 12.00
CA GLN A 79 25.42 -18.05 12.57
C GLN A 79 24.22 -18.04 11.60
N ASN A 80 23.43 -19.12 11.58
CA ASN A 80 22.24 -19.20 10.74
C ASN A 80 21.08 -18.29 11.23
N LEU A 81 21.17 -17.79 12.47
CA LEU A 81 20.38 -16.66 12.96
C LEU A 81 21.34 -15.57 13.44
N THR A 82 21.16 -14.35 12.94
CA THR A 82 21.86 -13.16 13.41
C THR A 82 20.85 -12.14 13.93
N ILE A 83 21.03 -11.71 15.17
CA ILE A 83 20.26 -10.59 15.76
C ILE A 83 21.12 -9.33 15.82
N PHE A 84 20.61 -8.24 15.24
CA PHE A 84 21.23 -6.93 15.20
C PHE A 84 20.59 -6.02 16.24
N TYR A 85 21.19 -5.97 17.43
CA TYR A 85 20.86 -4.93 18.43
C TYR A 85 21.18 -3.54 17.90
N LYS A 86 20.58 -2.51 18.52
CA LYS A 86 20.66 -1.08 18.12
C LYS A 86 22.04 -0.54 17.71
N GLU A 87 23.13 -1.04 18.27
CA GLU A 87 24.51 -0.58 17.96
C GLU A 87 25.21 -1.38 16.85
N ARG A 88 24.57 -2.43 16.32
CA ARG A 88 25.21 -3.42 15.41
C ARG A 88 24.87 -3.23 13.94
N LEU A 89 23.89 -2.38 13.61
CA LEU A 89 23.44 -2.16 12.23
C LEU A 89 23.30 -0.67 11.93
N GLY A 90 24.33 -0.10 11.31
CA GLY A 90 24.38 1.32 10.97
C GLY A 90 24.42 2.23 12.20
N LEU A 91 23.91 3.46 12.03
CA LEU A 91 23.81 4.49 13.07
C LEU A 91 22.34 4.72 13.47
N TYR A 92 21.75 3.80 14.22
CA TYR A 92 20.36 3.93 14.69
C TYR A 92 20.23 5.08 15.71
N PRO A 93 19.29 6.03 15.56
CA PRO A 93 19.09 7.14 16.49
C PRO A 93 18.27 6.72 17.70
N TYR A 94 18.74 7.07 18.90
CA TYR A 94 18.02 6.79 20.15
C TYR A 94 18.48 7.71 21.28
N TYR A 95 17.70 7.73 22.37
CA TYR A 95 18.08 8.37 23.62
C TYR A 95 18.55 7.34 24.66
N LYS A 96 19.64 7.65 25.37
CA LYS A 96 20.04 6.91 26.58
C LYS A 96 19.07 7.21 27.73
N ARG A 97 19.14 6.43 28.82
CA ARG A 97 18.28 6.62 30.01
C ARG A 97 18.45 7.98 30.69
N ASP A 98 19.63 8.59 30.54
CA ASP A 98 19.93 9.95 31.03
C ASP A 98 19.44 11.07 30.08
N GLY A 99 18.77 10.72 28.98
CA GLY A 99 18.29 11.66 27.98
C GLY A 99 19.35 12.08 26.95
N THR A 100 20.56 11.52 26.98
CA THR A 100 21.61 11.83 26.00
C THR A 100 21.24 11.30 24.62
N ALA A 101 21.25 12.17 23.61
CA ALA A 101 21.00 11.81 22.23
C ALA A 101 22.18 11.04 21.62
N VAL A 102 21.90 9.89 21.01
CA VAL A 102 22.87 9.11 20.23
C VAL A 102 22.44 9.13 18.77
N ASN A 103 23.38 9.39 17.86
CA ASN A 103 23.13 9.55 16.42
C ASN A 103 22.02 10.57 16.10
N GLY A 104 21.93 11.64 16.89
CA GLY A 104 20.88 12.67 16.76
C GLY A 104 19.61 12.39 17.57
N GLY A 105 19.46 11.22 18.19
CA GLY A 105 18.35 10.85 19.08
C GLY A 105 17.02 10.58 18.37
N LEU A 106 16.69 11.36 17.36
CA LEU A 106 15.45 11.31 16.59
C LEU A 106 15.71 10.88 15.13
N PRO A 107 14.82 10.10 14.50
CA PRO A 107 14.97 9.71 13.10
C PRO A 107 15.00 10.90 12.14
N GLN A 108 14.30 12.00 12.44
CA GLN A 108 14.33 13.22 11.64
C GLN A 108 15.64 14.04 11.73
N LEU A 109 16.49 13.76 12.73
CA LEU A 109 17.80 14.39 12.89
C LEU A 109 18.95 13.49 12.44
N ALA A 110 18.68 12.21 12.21
CA ALA A 110 19.69 11.23 11.85
C ALA A 110 20.06 11.31 10.36
N SER A 111 21.36 11.23 10.06
CA SER A 111 21.84 11.17 8.68
C SER A 111 21.74 9.74 8.12
N LEU A 112 20.82 9.53 7.18
CA LEU A 112 20.70 8.23 6.48
C LEU A 112 21.96 7.87 5.70
N THR A 113 22.66 8.86 5.14
CA THR A 113 23.92 8.61 4.41
C THR A 113 24.98 8.02 5.33
N GLN A 114 25.22 8.65 6.48
CA GLN A 114 26.18 8.14 7.46
C GLN A 114 25.74 6.80 8.06
N HIS A 115 24.42 6.60 8.23
CA HIS A 115 23.87 5.32 8.63
C HIS A 115 24.26 4.20 7.63
N TYR A 116 24.06 4.43 6.32
CA TYR A 116 24.43 3.46 5.28
C TYR A 116 25.92 3.24 5.16
N GLU A 117 26.75 4.27 5.29
CA GLU A 117 28.21 4.12 5.25
C GLU A 117 28.71 3.16 6.35
N LYS A 118 28.03 3.12 7.50
CA LYS A 118 28.39 2.24 8.61
C LYS A 118 27.83 0.82 8.49
N MET A 119 26.70 0.64 7.80
CA MET A 119 26.00 -0.65 7.71
C MET A 119 26.84 -1.81 7.13
N PRO A 120 27.59 -1.66 6.02
CA PRO A 120 28.35 -2.76 5.42
C PRO A 120 29.33 -3.40 6.40
N GLY A 121 29.99 -2.62 7.26
CA GLY A 121 30.90 -3.15 8.26
C GLY A 121 30.20 -4.04 9.29
N GLY A 122 29.01 -3.63 9.76
CA GLY A 122 28.19 -4.42 10.68
C GLY A 122 27.70 -5.72 10.03
N VAL A 123 27.11 -5.62 8.83
CA VAL A 123 26.62 -6.80 8.10
C VAL A 123 27.76 -7.76 7.76
N GLN A 124 28.92 -7.25 7.31
CA GLN A 124 30.09 -8.07 7.00
C GLN A 124 30.69 -8.75 8.24
N LYS A 125 30.62 -8.13 9.42
CA LYS A 125 31.09 -8.73 10.68
C LYS A 125 30.30 -9.99 11.01
N TYR A 126 28.97 -9.90 11.02
CA TYR A 126 28.09 -10.97 11.51
C TYR A 126 27.68 -11.97 10.43
N ILE A 127 27.41 -11.51 9.21
CA ILE A 127 27.01 -12.31 8.04
C ILE A 127 28.09 -12.17 6.98
N ARG A 128 29.21 -12.87 7.14
CA ARG A 128 30.41 -12.69 6.30
C ARG A 128 30.18 -13.10 4.85
N GLU A 129 29.51 -14.23 4.65
CA GLU A 129 29.29 -14.84 3.36
C GLU A 129 28.06 -14.22 2.67
N PRO A 130 28.18 -13.61 1.47
CA PRO A 130 27.05 -12.97 0.77
C PRO A 130 25.89 -13.91 0.45
N GLU A 131 26.20 -15.19 0.19
CA GLU A 131 25.21 -16.21 -0.19
C GLU A 131 24.59 -16.93 1.03
N ALA A 132 25.01 -16.60 2.25
CA ALA A 132 24.51 -17.23 3.46
C ALA A 132 22.98 -17.18 3.52
N LYS A 133 22.37 -18.33 3.85
CA LYS A 133 20.94 -18.45 4.11
C LYS A 133 20.71 -18.51 5.61
N GLY A 134 19.70 -17.79 6.10
CA GLY A 134 19.46 -17.68 7.53
C GLY A 134 18.42 -16.63 7.88
N LEU A 135 18.28 -16.39 9.18
CA LEU A 135 17.39 -15.38 9.76
C LEU A 135 18.22 -14.16 10.15
N ALA A 136 17.79 -12.98 9.72
CA ALA A 136 18.42 -11.71 10.07
C ALA A 136 17.40 -10.81 10.77
N VAL A 137 17.53 -10.69 12.09
CA VAL A 137 16.55 -10.03 12.95
C VAL A 137 17.10 -8.68 13.38
N ILE A 138 16.39 -7.60 13.04
CA ILE A 138 16.73 -6.24 13.48
C ILE A 138 16.00 -5.97 14.79
N ASP A 139 16.76 -5.77 15.86
CA ASP A 139 16.21 -5.56 17.21
C ASP A 139 16.31 -4.09 17.63
N TRP A 140 15.36 -3.32 17.13
CA TRP A 140 15.24 -1.88 17.35
C TRP A 140 13.99 -1.58 18.15
N GLU A 141 14.17 -1.45 19.47
CA GLU A 141 13.05 -1.31 20.38
C GLU A 141 12.87 0.11 20.91
N GLU A 142 13.77 1.04 20.63
CA GLU A 142 13.84 2.31 21.36
C GLU A 142 12.65 3.22 21.07
N TRP A 143 12.26 3.37 19.81
CA TRP A 143 11.05 4.06 19.37
C TRP A 143 10.17 3.17 18.50
N ARG A 144 8.93 3.59 18.26
CA ARG A 144 7.97 2.96 17.34
C ARG A 144 7.69 3.89 16.16
N PRO A 145 7.49 3.38 14.93
CA PRO A 145 7.33 4.23 13.76
C PRO A 145 6.03 5.04 13.74
N LEU A 146 5.01 4.62 14.50
CA LEU A 146 3.79 5.40 14.71
C LEU A 146 3.94 6.23 15.97
N TRP A 147 3.71 7.54 15.86
CA TRP A 147 3.82 8.52 16.93
C TRP A 147 3.08 8.08 18.19
N ILE A 148 1.84 7.61 18.00
CA ILE A 148 0.97 7.27 19.12
C ILE A 148 1.52 6.12 19.96
N ARG A 149 2.36 5.22 19.40
CA ARG A 149 2.96 4.07 20.09
C ARG A 149 4.24 4.41 20.88
N ASN A 150 4.62 5.69 20.92
CA ASN A 150 5.74 6.19 21.73
C ASN A 150 5.22 6.78 23.04
N TRP A 151 4.69 5.92 23.91
CA TRP A 151 4.21 6.26 25.26
C TRP A 151 5.19 5.79 26.34
N ASP A 152 4.89 6.08 27.61
CA ASP A 152 5.71 5.77 28.78
C ASP A 152 7.16 6.29 28.63
N ILE A 153 8.15 5.41 28.82
CA ILE A 153 9.57 5.75 28.66
C ILE A 153 9.94 6.20 27.24
N LYS A 154 9.07 5.96 26.24
CA LYS A 154 9.26 6.39 24.84
C LYS A 154 8.66 7.76 24.57
N ASP A 155 7.97 8.37 25.53
CA ASP A 155 7.43 9.71 25.37
C ASP A 155 8.51 10.76 25.09
N ILE A 156 9.75 10.50 25.52
CA ILE A 156 10.92 11.33 25.18
C ILE A 156 11.05 11.61 23.69
N TYR A 157 10.67 10.66 22.81
CA TYR A 157 10.72 10.87 21.36
C TYR A 157 9.67 11.88 20.89
N ARG A 158 8.48 11.90 21.52
CA ARG A 158 7.44 12.89 21.24
C ARG A 158 7.85 14.28 21.74
N VAL A 159 8.30 14.34 22.99
CA VAL A 159 8.77 15.58 23.63
C VAL A 159 9.91 16.20 22.84
N LYS A 160 10.96 15.43 22.53
CA LYS A 160 12.13 15.94 21.80
C LYS A 160 11.81 16.33 20.36
N SER A 161 10.86 15.65 19.71
CA SER A 161 10.36 16.06 18.39
C SER A 161 9.66 17.41 18.46
N CYS A 162 8.80 17.62 19.46
CA CYS A 162 8.13 18.91 19.70
C CYS A 162 9.13 20.03 20.03
N GLU A 163 10.09 19.78 20.91
CA GLU A 163 11.16 20.75 21.24
C GLU A 163 11.94 21.17 19.99
N MET A 164 12.29 20.21 19.12
CA MET A 164 13.00 20.48 17.87
C MET A 164 12.19 21.39 16.93
N VAL A 165 10.89 21.12 16.76
CA VAL A 165 10.01 21.92 15.91
C VAL A 165 9.75 23.30 16.51
N ALA A 166 9.53 23.39 17.83
CA ALA A 166 9.35 24.65 18.55
C ALA A 166 10.59 25.54 18.45
N LYS A 167 11.79 24.97 18.55
CA LYS A 167 13.05 25.71 18.41
C LYS A 167 13.22 26.31 17.00
N LYS A 168 12.79 25.58 15.97
CA LYS A 168 12.79 26.08 14.58
C LYS A 168 11.70 27.13 14.34
N ASN A 169 10.61 27.08 15.10
CA ASN A 169 9.44 27.93 14.92
C ASN A 169 8.95 28.55 16.24
N PRO A 170 9.67 29.53 16.81
CA PRO A 170 9.39 30.05 18.16
C PRO A 170 8.02 30.74 18.33
N LYS A 171 7.37 31.11 17.22
CA LYS A 171 6.09 31.81 17.21
C LYS A 171 4.88 30.87 17.06
N TRP A 172 5.11 29.57 16.87
CA TRP A 172 4.04 28.60 16.66
C TRP A 172 3.37 28.20 17.98
N THR A 173 2.06 27.93 17.92
CA THR A 173 1.33 27.42 19.08
C THR A 173 1.72 25.97 19.38
N PRO A 174 1.54 25.47 20.62
CA PRO A 174 1.80 24.08 20.97
C PRO A 174 1.10 23.07 20.06
N GLU A 175 -0.12 23.36 19.59
CA GLU A 175 -0.88 22.49 18.69
C GLU A 175 -0.27 22.41 17.30
N GLN A 176 0.24 23.54 16.77
CA GLN A 176 0.95 23.58 15.50
C GLN A 176 2.26 22.79 15.60
N VAL A 177 3.02 22.99 16.68
CA VAL A 177 4.26 22.25 16.97
C VAL A 177 3.98 20.74 17.05
N ALA A 178 3.00 20.32 17.83
CA ALA A 178 2.67 18.92 18.02
C ALA A 178 2.25 18.23 16.72
N ARG A 179 1.47 18.93 15.87
CA ARG A 179 1.03 18.42 14.57
C ARG A 179 2.22 18.18 13.63
N VAL A 180 3.11 19.16 13.50
CA VAL A 180 4.27 19.05 12.61
C VAL A 180 5.29 18.06 13.17
N ALA A 181 5.53 18.05 14.48
CA ALA A 181 6.42 17.09 15.14
C ALA A 181 5.97 15.65 14.91
N LYS A 182 4.66 15.37 15.00
CA LYS A 182 4.09 14.07 14.65
C LYS A 182 4.41 13.69 13.20
N GLN A 183 4.10 14.57 12.25
CA GLN A 183 4.27 14.31 10.83
C GLN A 183 5.75 14.08 10.46
N GLU A 184 6.65 14.94 10.94
CA GLU A 184 8.10 14.83 10.68
C GLU A 184 8.68 13.54 11.28
N PHE A 185 8.26 13.19 12.50
CA PHE A 185 8.70 11.96 13.16
C PHE A 185 8.24 10.71 12.41
N GLU A 186 6.96 10.58 12.09
CA GLU A 186 6.42 9.37 11.43
C GLU A 186 6.99 9.20 10.01
N LEU A 187 7.12 10.28 9.24
CA LEU A 187 7.74 10.24 7.90
C LEU A 187 9.22 9.83 7.98
N SER A 188 9.96 10.39 8.94
CA SER A 188 11.38 10.09 9.10
C SER A 188 11.60 8.68 9.65
N ALA A 189 10.80 8.24 10.61
CA ALA A 189 10.83 6.88 11.16
C ALA A 189 10.53 5.83 10.08
N ARG A 190 9.48 6.08 9.26
CA ARG A 190 9.15 5.24 8.10
C ARG A 190 10.33 5.15 7.13
N LYS A 191 10.88 6.30 6.72
CA LYS A 191 12.01 6.35 5.79
C LYS A 191 13.21 5.61 6.36
N PHE A 192 13.51 5.80 7.64
CA PHE A 192 14.67 5.21 8.29
C PHE A 192 14.58 3.68 8.35
N MET A 193 13.46 3.14 8.83
CA MET A 193 13.27 1.69 8.91
C MET A 193 13.20 1.04 7.52
N LEU A 194 12.45 1.64 6.59
CA LEU A 194 12.23 1.07 5.25
C LEU A 194 13.53 1.00 4.46
N GLU A 195 14.28 2.10 4.42
CA GLU A 195 15.48 2.15 3.60
C GLU A 195 16.64 1.37 4.23
N THR A 196 16.72 1.28 5.56
CA THR A 196 17.63 0.34 6.25
C THR A 196 17.35 -1.09 5.80
N LEU A 197 16.08 -1.50 5.80
CA LEU A 197 15.69 -2.87 5.44
C LEU A 197 16.01 -3.18 3.97
N LYS A 198 15.70 -2.27 3.05
CA LYS A 198 16.08 -2.39 1.63
C LYS A 198 17.58 -2.53 1.45
N PHE A 199 18.36 -1.68 2.12
CA PHE A 199 19.81 -1.71 2.02
C PHE A 199 20.40 -3.00 2.59
N ALA A 200 19.91 -3.45 3.74
CA ALA A 200 20.32 -4.72 4.35
C ALA A 200 20.01 -5.93 3.45
N LYS A 201 18.83 -5.96 2.82
CA LYS A 201 18.44 -6.98 1.83
C LYS A 201 19.35 -6.97 0.61
N ASN A 202 19.73 -5.79 0.11
CA ASN A 202 20.67 -5.69 -1.02
C ASN A 202 22.06 -6.22 -0.65
N LEU A 203 22.52 -6.00 0.59
CA LEU A 203 23.78 -6.56 1.07
C LEU A 203 23.71 -8.08 1.22
N ARG A 204 22.58 -8.63 1.67
CA ARG A 204 22.37 -10.07 1.91
C ARG A 204 20.99 -10.53 1.42
N PRO A 205 20.83 -10.82 0.12
CA PRO A 205 19.53 -11.13 -0.48
C PRO A 205 18.96 -12.51 -0.10
N ASN A 206 19.82 -13.43 0.33
CA ASN A 206 19.44 -14.80 0.72
C ASN A 206 19.05 -14.93 2.21
N GLN A 207 19.13 -13.83 2.97
CA GLN A 207 18.72 -13.78 4.38
C GLN A 207 17.25 -13.39 4.50
N LEU A 208 16.58 -13.95 5.50
CA LEU A 208 15.22 -13.59 5.86
C LEU A 208 15.25 -12.46 6.90
N TRP A 209 15.13 -11.25 6.40
CA TRP A 209 15.10 -9.98 7.15
C TRP A 209 13.72 -9.63 7.68
N GLY A 210 13.71 -9.09 8.90
CA GLY A 210 12.54 -8.51 9.57
C GLY A 210 12.92 -7.89 10.91
N PHE A 211 11.97 -7.21 11.53
CA PHE A 211 12.17 -6.57 12.84
C PHE A 211 11.63 -7.45 13.96
N TYR A 212 12.40 -7.58 15.04
CA TYR A 212 11.92 -8.20 16.27
C TYR A 212 10.67 -7.47 16.80
N LEU A 213 9.82 -8.19 17.53
CA LEU A 213 8.52 -7.77 18.07
C LEU A 213 7.42 -7.55 17.02
N PHE A 214 7.75 -7.26 15.77
CA PHE A 214 6.75 -6.86 14.78
C PHE A 214 6.11 -8.04 14.02
N PRO A 215 4.77 -8.01 13.82
CA PRO A 215 3.82 -7.06 14.39
C PRO A 215 3.53 -7.35 15.87
N ASP A 216 3.19 -6.30 16.61
CA ASP A 216 2.65 -6.44 17.95
C ASP A 216 1.12 -6.34 17.91
N CYS A 217 0.45 -7.16 18.72
CA CYS A 217 -1.00 -7.22 18.87
C CYS A 217 -1.50 -6.29 19.98
N TYR A 218 -0.64 -5.87 20.90
CA TYR A 218 -0.97 -5.04 22.07
C TYR A 218 -2.13 -5.58 22.94
N ASN A 219 -2.33 -6.90 22.96
CA ASN A 219 -3.35 -7.61 23.74
C ASN A 219 -2.92 -7.84 25.21
N HIS A 220 -2.46 -6.78 25.87
CA HIS A 220 -1.93 -6.79 27.25
C HIS A 220 -2.96 -6.42 28.32
N ASP A 221 -4.23 -6.30 27.94
CA ASP A 221 -5.37 -5.98 28.80
C ASP A 221 -5.61 -7.00 29.93
N TYR A 222 -5.04 -8.20 29.82
CA TYR A 222 -4.97 -9.17 30.92
C TYR A 222 -4.30 -8.61 32.19
N ARG A 223 -3.45 -7.58 32.08
CA ARG A 223 -2.82 -6.91 33.22
C ARG A 223 -3.79 -6.09 34.04
N MET A 224 -4.95 -5.75 33.46
CA MET A 224 -5.99 -4.99 34.13
C MET A 224 -7.10 -5.88 34.64
N GLU A 225 -7.64 -6.78 33.79
CA GLU A 225 -8.70 -7.71 34.18
C GLU A 225 -8.68 -9.00 33.35
N LEU A 226 -8.73 -10.16 34.03
CA LEU A 226 -8.74 -11.48 33.37
C LEU A 226 -10.15 -11.97 33.01
N LYS A 227 -11.19 -11.53 33.72
CA LYS A 227 -12.55 -12.11 33.64
C LYS A 227 -13.17 -12.02 32.24
N ASN A 228 -12.89 -10.94 31.50
CA ASN A 228 -13.40 -10.69 30.15
C ASN A 228 -12.30 -10.74 29.07
N TYR A 229 -11.11 -11.26 29.41
CA TYR A 229 -9.98 -11.26 28.49
C TYR A 229 -10.19 -12.26 27.35
N THR A 230 -10.27 -11.74 26.12
CA THR A 230 -10.46 -12.56 24.90
C THR A 230 -9.15 -12.86 24.17
N GLY A 231 -8.07 -12.17 24.56
CA GLY A 231 -6.77 -12.20 23.89
C GLY A 231 -6.74 -11.55 22.51
N ARG A 232 -7.87 -11.11 21.95
CA ARG A 232 -7.93 -10.49 20.61
C ARG A 232 -7.11 -9.21 20.58
N CYS A 233 -6.45 -8.95 19.45
CA CYS A 233 -5.82 -7.65 19.22
C CYS A 233 -6.93 -6.59 19.21
N PRO A 234 -6.78 -5.45 19.92
CA PRO A 234 -7.74 -4.36 19.83
C PRO A 234 -7.90 -3.94 18.36
N SER A 235 -9.13 -3.67 17.92
CA SER A 235 -9.42 -3.30 16.53
C SER A 235 -8.61 -2.08 16.06
N LEU A 236 -8.43 -1.11 16.96
CA LEU A 236 -7.58 0.06 16.73
C LEU A 236 -6.11 -0.31 16.50
N GLU A 237 -5.60 -1.34 17.17
CA GLU A 237 -4.22 -1.80 17.02
C GLU A 237 -4.01 -2.60 15.73
N MET A 238 -5.04 -3.34 15.29
CA MET A 238 -5.05 -3.96 13.95
C MET A 238 -5.02 -2.89 12.86
N ALA A 239 -5.86 -1.84 12.96
CA ALA A 239 -5.86 -0.73 12.01
C ALA A 239 -4.52 0.04 12.00
N ARG A 240 -3.88 0.20 13.17
CA ARG A 240 -2.52 0.76 13.27
C ARG A 240 -1.47 -0.14 12.63
N ASN A 241 -1.61 -1.47 12.75
CA ASN A 241 -0.75 -2.39 12.02
C ASN A 241 -0.98 -2.29 10.51
N ASP A 242 -2.21 -2.05 10.04
CA ASP A 242 -2.49 -1.86 8.60
C ASP A 242 -1.80 -0.60 8.05
N GLN A 243 -1.68 0.47 8.85
CA GLN A 243 -0.91 1.68 8.47
C GLN A 243 0.59 1.40 8.24
N LEU A 244 1.11 0.28 8.76
CA LEU A 244 2.48 -0.17 8.60
C LEU A 244 2.67 -1.15 7.42
N ASN A 245 1.69 -1.26 6.50
CA ASN A 245 1.81 -2.09 5.30
C ASN A 245 3.10 -1.86 4.50
N TRP A 246 3.63 -0.64 4.49
CA TRP A 246 4.92 -0.32 3.87
C TRP A 246 6.10 -1.10 4.45
N LEU A 247 6.04 -1.49 5.73
CA LEU A 247 7.05 -2.31 6.40
C LEU A 247 6.85 -3.79 6.08
N TRP A 248 5.60 -4.26 6.15
CA TRP A 248 5.21 -5.65 5.91
C TRP A 248 5.57 -6.13 4.51
N MET A 249 5.35 -5.29 3.51
CA MET A 249 5.66 -5.58 2.11
C MET A 249 7.16 -5.66 1.84
N GLU A 250 7.98 -4.98 2.65
CA GLU A 250 9.44 -4.99 2.49
C GLU A 250 10.10 -6.14 3.28
N CYS A 251 9.52 -6.53 4.42
CA CYS A 251 9.98 -7.68 5.21
C CYS A 251 9.96 -8.98 4.40
N THR A 252 10.91 -9.86 4.71
CA THR A 252 11.00 -11.21 4.13
C THR A 252 10.73 -12.31 5.15
N ALA A 253 10.66 -11.96 6.44
CA ALA A 253 10.15 -12.78 7.53
C ALA A 253 9.57 -11.89 8.65
N PHE A 254 8.72 -12.48 9.48
CA PHE A 254 8.03 -11.81 10.59
C PHE A 254 8.51 -12.40 11.91
N PHE A 255 8.71 -11.54 12.93
CA PHE A 255 9.29 -11.95 14.21
C PHE A 255 8.46 -11.45 15.41
N PRO A 256 7.16 -11.82 15.51
CA PRO A 256 6.33 -11.43 16.65
C PRO A 256 6.85 -12.08 17.94
N SER A 257 6.88 -11.31 19.03
CA SER A 257 7.17 -11.85 20.36
C SER A 257 5.89 -12.40 20.98
N ILE A 258 5.94 -13.60 21.55
CA ILE A 258 4.86 -14.26 22.29
C ILE A 258 5.28 -14.62 23.71
N TYR A 259 6.21 -13.85 24.29
CA TYR A 259 6.72 -14.08 25.65
C TYR A 259 5.56 -14.10 26.65
N MET A 260 5.43 -15.20 27.37
CA MET A 260 4.34 -15.39 28.31
C MET A 260 4.66 -14.69 29.63
N ASP A 261 3.74 -13.84 30.06
CA ASP A 261 3.77 -13.17 31.36
C ASP A 261 3.42 -14.20 32.46
N PRO A 262 4.11 -14.19 33.62
CA PRO A 262 3.79 -15.08 34.74
C PRO A 262 2.31 -15.03 35.16
N ALA A 263 1.62 -13.89 34.97
CA ALA A 263 0.19 -13.74 35.26
C ALA A 263 -0.71 -14.66 34.40
N LEU A 264 -0.21 -15.19 33.29
CA LEU A 264 -0.93 -16.06 32.36
C LEU A 264 -0.61 -17.55 32.55
N HIS A 265 0.23 -17.89 33.54
CA HIS A 265 0.72 -19.23 33.81
C HIS A 265 -0.40 -20.29 33.83
N SER A 266 -0.25 -21.32 32.99
CA SER A 266 -1.11 -22.50 32.89
C SER A 266 -2.59 -22.17 32.78
N SER A 267 -2.92 -21.10 32.05
CA SER A 267 -4.28 -20.60 31.90
C SER A 267 -4.75 -20.62 30.45
N ASN A 268 -6.07 -20.75 30.25
CA ASN A 268 -6.68 -20.58 28.93
C ASN A 268 -6.40 -19.18 28.34
N TYR A 269 -6.14 -18.18 29.19
CA TYR A 269 -5.80 -16.82 28.77
C TYR A 269 -4.41 -16.75 28.14
N GLY A 270 -3.43 -17.50 28.64
CA GLY A 270 -2.11 -17.63 28.02
C GLY A 270 -2.20 -18.12 26.57
N ARG A 271 -3.05 -19.12 26.32
CA ARG A 271 -3.35 -19.58 24.96
C ARG A 271 -4.00 -18.51 24.09
N LEU A 272 -5.01 -17.79 24.61
CA LEU A 272 -5.67 -16.71 23.86
C LEU A 272 -4.70 -15.56 23.54
N PHE A 273 -3.79 -15.23 24.46
CA PHE A 273 -2.74 -14.24 24.26
C PHE A 273 -1.84 -14.61 23.08
N VAL A 274 -1.32 -15.85 23.05
CA VAL A 274 -0.46 -16.33 21.97
C VAL A 274 -1.22 -16.46 20.65
N ARG A 275 -2.40 -17.12 20.68
CA ARG A 275 -3.24 -17.39 19.48
C ARG A 275 -3.44 -16.13 18.65
N ASN A 276 -3.84 -15.04 19.27
CA ASN A 276 -4.17 -13.82 18.56
C ASN A 276 -2.93 -13.05 18.06
N ARG A 277 -1.80 -13.12 18.77
CA ARG A 277 -0.52 -12.56 18.28
C ARG A 277 -0.03 -13.29 17.04
N VAL A 278 -0.12 -14.62 17.04
CA VAL A 278 0.24 -15.44 15.86
C VAL A 278 -0.76 -15.21 14.72
N LYS A 279 -2.07 -15.15 14.99
CA LYS A 279 -3.08 -14.83 13.97
C LYS A 279 -2.83 -13.48 13.31
N GLU A 280 -2.49 -12.45 14.08
CA GLU A 280 -2.20 -11.12 13.53
C GLU A 280 -0.93 -11.14 12.66
N ALA A 281 0.13 -11.83 13.10
CA ALA A 281 1.32 -12.02 12.27
C ALA A 281 1.03 -12.79 10.98
N MET A 282 0.22 -13.86 11.03
CA MET A 282 -0.17 -14.63 9.85
C MET A 282 -1.05 -13.83 8.88
N ARG A 283 -1.94 -12.96 9.41
CA ARG A 283 -2.76 -12.03 8.62
C ARG A 283 -1.88 -11.06 7.85
N LEU A 284 -0.96 -10.38 8.52
CA LEU A 284 -0.08 -9.38 7.91
C LEU A 284 0.98 -9.99 7.00
N ALA A 285 1.47 -11.19 7.30
CA ALA A 285 2.41 -11.91 6.44
C ALA A 285 1.81 -12.28 5.08
N SER A 286 0.48 -12.25 4.96
CA SER A 286 -0.25 -12.55 3.72
C SER A 286 -0.56 -11.31 2.87
N VAL A 287 -0.23 -10.10 3.32
CA VAL A 287 -0.47 -8.84 2.59
C VAL A 287 0.37 -8.74 1.30
N GLY A 288 -0.14 -8.03 0.29
CA GLY A 288 0.50 -7.80 -1.02
C GLY A 288 0.23 -8.88 -2.08
N ASN A 289 0.78 -8.72 -3.28
CA ASN A 289 0.51 -9.62 -4.43
C ASN A 289 1.51 -10.80 -4.57
N GLY A 290 2.50 -10.90 -3.68
CA GLY A 290 3.60 -11.88 -3.76
C GLY A 290 3.31 -13.24 -3.10
N LEU A 291 4.32 -13.86 -2.49
CA LEU A 291 4.15 -15.02 -1.61
C LEU A 291 3.85 -14.56 -0.18
N ALA A 292 3.18 -15.39 0.62
CA ALA A 292 3.06 -15.15 2.05
C ALA A 292 4.43 -15.31 2.73
N ASN A 293 4.83 -14.32 3.53
CA ASN A 293 6.09 -14.33 4.25
C ASN A 293 6.06 -15.36 5.40
N PRO A 294 7.18 -16.06 5.68
CA PRO A 294 7.27 -16.97 6.82
C PRO A 294 7.25 -16.19 8.15
N VAL A 295 6.50 -16.71 9.13
CA VAL A 295 6.38 -16.17 10.49
C VAL A 295 7.20 -17.02 11.45
N PHE A 296 8.17 -16.41 12.14
CA PHE A 296 8.99 -17.06 13.17
C PHE A 296 8.68 -16.42 14.53
N VAL A 297 8.02 -17.16 15.42
CA VAL A 297 7.59 -16.60 16.70
C VAL A 297 8.76 -16.58 17.70
N TYR A 298 8.95 -15.47 18.40
CA TYR A 298 9.91 -15.36 19.49
C TYR A 298 9.25 -15.80 20.80
N THR A 299 9.80 -16.83 21.45
CA THR A 299 9.37 -17.36 22.75
C THR A 299 10.56 -17.49 23.71
N ARG A 300 10.30 -17.91 24.95
CA ARG A 300 11.31 -18.20 25.97
C ARG A 300 11.05 -19.58 26.56
N PRO A 301 12.08 -20.30 27.07
CA PRO A 301 11.86 -21.52 27.86
C PRO A 301 11.30 -21.22 29.26
N THR A 302 11.31 -19.94 29.67
CA THR A 302 10.83 -19.44 30.96
C THR A 302 9.76 -18.36 30.78
N TYR A 303 9.01 -18.03 31.84
CA TYR A 303 8.16 -16.84 31.83
C TYR A 303 8.98 -15.56 31.76
N MET A 304 8.35 -14.48 31.27
CA MET A 304 8.99 -13.18 31.11
C MET A 304 9.58 -12.69 32.44
N ASN A 305 10.83 -12.21 32.39
CA ASN A 305 11.58 -11.63 33.53
C ASN A 305 11.81 -12.58 34.73
N GLN A 306 11.65 -13.90 34.56
CA GLN A 306 11.86 -14.90 35.62
C GLN A 306 12.54 -16.17 35.07
N MET A 307 13.19 -16.94 35.96
CA MET A 307 13.79 -18.24 35.65
C MET A 307 12.81 -19.41 35.73
N THR A 308 11.55 -19.14 36.10
CA THR A 308 10.49 -20.15 36.17
C THR A 308 10.22 -20.74 34.78
N LEU A 309 10.41 -22.05 34.64
CA LEU A 309 10.24 -22.78 33.37
C LEU A 309 8.75 -22.84 32.98
N LEU A 310 8.46 -22.81 31.67
CA LEU A 310 7.10 -23.02 31.18
C LEU A 310 6.60 -24.43 31.56
N THR A 311 5.32 -24.55 31.90
CA THR A 311 4.68 -25.87 32.12
C THR A 311 4.32 -26.53 30.79
N GLU A 312 3.95 -27.81 30.82
CA GLU A 312 3.47 -28.51 29.61
C GLU A 312 2.25 -27.82 29.00
N ALA A 313 1.31 -27.37 29.82
CA ALA A 313 0.14 -26.63 29.38
C ALA A 313 0.51 -25.32 28.65
N ASP A 314 1.58 -24.66 29.11
CA ASP A 314 2.07 -23.43 28.47
C ASP A 314 2.93 -23.71 27.24
N LEU A 315 3.63 -24.84 27.17
CA LEU A 315 4.25 -25.31 25.92
C LEU A 315 3.20 -25.57 24.84
N VAL A 316 2.04 -26.15 25.21
CA VAL A 316 0.87 -26.26 24.31
C VAL A 316 0.34 -24.90 23.91
N SER A 317 0.16 -24.01 24.88
CA SER A 317 -0.39 -22.67 24.65
C SER A 317 0.54 -21.73 23.87
N THR A 318 1.85 -22.01 23.84
CA THR A 318 2.86 -21.23 23.12
C THR A 318 3.26 -21.90 21.79
N ILE A 319 4.02 -22.99 21.87
CA ILE A 319 4.63 -23.68 20.74
C ILE A 319 3.57 -24.44 19.96
N GLY A 320 2.74 -25.25 20.65
CA GLY A 320 1.67 -26.01 20.01
C GLY A 320 0.68 -25.11 19.27
N GLU A 321 0.28 -24.01 19.91
CA GLU A 321 -0.60 -23.00 19.33
C GLU A 321 0.01 -22.37 18.07
N SER A 322 1.28 -21.98 18.13
CA SER A 322 1.99 -21.36 17.00
C SER A 322 2.14 -22.31 15.81
N VAL A 323 2.57 -23.55 16.05
CA VAL A 323 2.76 -24.55 15.00
C VAL A 323 1.43 -24.92 14.34
N ALA A 324 0.38 -25.11 15.13
CA ALA A 324 -0.93 -25.46 14.59
C ALA A 324 -1.60 -24.30 13.82
N LEU A 325 -1.18 -23.05 14.02
CA LEU A 325 -1.59 -21.89 13.19
C LEU A 325 -0.75 -21.73 11.92
N GLY A 326 0.31 -22.54 11.73
CA GLY A 326 1.16 -22.51 10.55
C GLY A 326 2.39 -21.59 10.67
N ALA A 327 2.88 -21.32 11.89
CA ALA A 327 4.17 -20.65 12.06
C ALA A 327 5.30 -21.46 11.39
N ALA A 328 6.20 -20.76 10.70
CA ALA A 328 7.36 -21.33 10.00
C ALA A 328 8.49 -21.76 10.96
N GLY A 329 8.51 -21.23 12.17
CA GLY A 329 9.48 -21.62 13.18
C GLY A 329 9.25 -20.95 14.53
N VAL A 330 9.99 -21.45 15.52
CA VAL A 330 9.92 -21.02 16.92
C VAL A 330 11.34 -20.70 17.39
N ILE A 331 11.56 -19.46 17.82
CA ILE A 331 12.85 -18.94 18.26
C ILE A 331 12.83 -18.78 19.77
N PHE A 332 13.63 -19.58 20.46
CA PHE A 332 13.86 -19.47 21.90
C PHE A 332 14.92 -18.43 22.16
N TRP A 333 14.53 -17.29 22.69
CA TRP A 333 15.46 -16.27 23.12
C TRP A 333 15.73 -16.38 24.63
N GLY A 334 16.96 -16.04 25.01
CA GLY A 334 17.37 -16.00 26.40
C GLY A 334 18.36 -14.87 26.66
N ASP A 335 18.42 -14.43 27.91
CA ASP A 335 19.41 -13.47 28.39
C ASP A 335 20.50 -14.18 29.21
N THR A 336 21.45 -13.41 29.74
CA THR A 336 22.61 -13.92 30.48
C THR A 336 22.25 -14.67 31.76
N SER A 337 21.02 -14.53 32.29
CA SER A 337 20.56 -15.28 33.47
C SER A 337 20.64 -16.79 33.26
N TYR A 338 20.44 -17.28 32.02
CA TYR A 338 20.47 -18.72 31.70
C TYR A 338 21.84 -19.37 31.88
N ALA A 339 22.91 -18.57 31.93
CA ALA A 339 24.28 -19.03 32.18
C ALA A 339 24.94 -18.33 33.38
N SER A 340 24.14 -17.78 34.30
CA SER A 340 24.64 -16.99 35.42
C SER A 340 25.29 -17.82 36.54
N ASN A 341 24.83 -19.06 36.75
CA ASN A 341 25.32 -19.98 37.78
C ASN A 341 25.04 -21.45 37.42
N ASP A 342 25.65 -22.37 38.18
CA ASP A 342 25.52 -23.83 38.04
C ASP A 342 24.06 -24.30 38.04
N ASP A 343 23.25 -23.76 38.95
CA ASP A 343 21.84 -24.13 39.11
C ASP A 343 21.02 -23.78 37.86
N SER A 344 21.20 -22.56 37.32
CA SER A 344 20.47 -22.09 36.13
C SER A 344 20.78 -22.96 34.92
N CYS A 345 22.06 -23.27 34.68
CA CYS A 345 22.47 -24.17 33.60
C CYS A 345 21.93 -25.59 33.81
N SER A 346 21.99 -26.10 35.04
CA SER A 346 21.54 -27.46 35.37
C SER A 346 20.02 -27.63 35.22
N ILE A 347 19.25 -26.67 35.72
CA ILE A 347 17.78 -26.62 35.60
C ILE A 347 17.39 -26.58 34.13
N LEU A 348 18.05 -25.73 33.33
CA LEU A 348 17.76 -25.60 31.91
C LEU A 348 18.13 -26.88 31.13
N ASN A 349 19.28 -27.49 31.44
CA ASN A 349 19.67 -28.75 30.80
C ASN A 349 18.69 -29.88 31.11
N LYS A 350 18.25 -30.00 32.37
CA LYS A 350 17.25 -30.99 32.77
C LYS A 350 15.91 -30.76 32.06
N TYR A 351 15.53 -29.50 31.88
CA TYR A 351 14.32 -29.15 31.15
C TYR A 351 14.40 -29.50 29.66
N LEU A 352 15.56 -29.24 29.03
CA LEU A 352 15.85 -29.58 27.65
C LEU A 352 15.89 -31.09 27.40
N GLN A 353 16.49 -31.87 28.30
CA GLN A 353 16.50 -33.34 28.22
C GLN A 353 15.14 -33.97 28.59
N GLY A 354 14.33 -33.25 29.35
CA GLY A 354 13.02 -33.68 29.83
C GLY A 354 11.88 -33.07 29.03
N LEU A 355 11.04 -32.30 29.73
CA LEU A 355 9.73 -31.85 29.25
C LEU A 355 9.82 -31.04 27.95
N LEU A 356 10.74 -30.07 27.86
CA LEU A 356 10.85 -29.23 26.66
C LEU A 356 11.32 -30.02 25.44
N GLY A 357 12.38 -30.83 25.58
CA GLY A 357 12.90 -31.63 24.48
C GLY A 357 11.90 -32.65 23.96
N GLN A 358 11.18 -33.33 24.86
CA GLN A 358 10.14 -34.28 24.49
C GLN A 358 8.98 -33.58 23.77
N TYR A 359 8.56 -32.41 24.26
CA TYR A 359 7.48 -31.64 23.63
C TYR A 359 7.88 -31.10 22.25
N LEU A 360 9.10 -30.55 22.11
CA LEU A 360 9.62 -30.06 20.83
C LEU A 360 9.67 -31.16 19.77
N LEU A 361 10.11 -32.36 20.16
CA LEU A 361 10.15 -33.51 19.26
C LEU A 361 8.75 -34.00 18.90
N ASN A 362 7.82 -34.00 19.85
CA ASN A 362 6.41 -34.32 19.63
C ASN A 362 5.79 -33.40 18.55
N VAL A 363 5.83 -32.08 18.78
CA VAL A 363 5.14 -31.11 17.90
C VAL A 363 5.78 -31.00 16.51
N SER A 364 7.12 -31.08 16.42
CA SER A 364 7.83 -31.00 15.14
C SER A 364 7.59 -32.23 14.27
N THR A 365 7.68 -33.43 14.84
CA THR A 365 7.41 -34.69 14.12
C THR A 365 5.95 -34.77 13.66
N ALA A 366 5.00 -34.36 14.51
CA ALA A 366 3.59 -34.30 14.12
C ALA A 366 3.33 -33.31 12.96
N ALA A 367 4.05 -32.18 12.93
CA ALA A 367 3.97 -31.23 11.83
C ALA A 367 4.55 -31.80 10.52
N GLU A 368 5.64 -32.57 10.59
CA GLU A 368 6.20 -33.31 9.45
C GLU A 368 5.24 -34.36 8.92
N HIS A 369 4.64 -35.17 9.79
CA HIS A 369 3.61 -36.14 9.39
C HIS A 369 2.38 -35.47 8.76
N CYS A 370 1.90 -34.37 9.34
CA CYS A 370 0.81 -33.63 8.72
C CYS A 370 1.20 -33.07 7.34
N SER A 371 2.41 -32.52 7.20
CA SER A 371 2.92 -32.05 5.91
C SER A 371 2.98 -33.19 4.87
N GLN A 372 3.46 -34.37 5.26
CA GLN A 372 3.49 -35.55 4.39
C GLN A 372 2.08 -35.95 3.95
N VAL A 373 1.13 -36.02 4.88
CA VAL A 373 -0.23 -36.54 4.65
C VAL A 373 -1.13 -35.54 3.92
N VAL A 374 -1.11 -34.27 4.32
CA VAL A 374 -2.03 -33.22 3.83
C VAL A 374 -1.40 -32.43 2.67
N CYS A 375 -0.09 -32.23 2.71
CA CYS A 375 0.64 -31.40 1.74
C CYS A 375 1.58 -32.18 0.81
N LYS A 376 1.67 -33.52 0.92
CA LYS A 376 2.66 -34.34 0.20
C LYS A 376 4.11 -33.83 0.39
N SER A 377 4.44 -33.36 1.59
CA SER A 377 5.74 -32.76 1.93
C SER A 377 6.07 -31.45 1.18
N HIS A 378 5.09 -30.84 0.52
CA HIS A 378 5.25 -29.63 -0.31
C HIS A 378 4.49 -28.42 0.24
N GLY A 379 4.22 -28.41 1.54
CA GLY A 379 3.56 -27.30 2.24
C GLY A 379 3.59 -27.51 3.75
N ARG A 380 3.10 -26.53 4.50
CA ARG A 380 2.89 -26.64 5.95
C ARG A 380 1.41 -26.75 6.27
N CYS A 381 1.11 -27.50 7.33
CA CYS A 381 -0.24 -27.59 7.85
C CYS A 381 -0.57 -26.37 8.70
N LEU A 382 -1.79 -25.86 8.52
CA LEU A 382 -2.41 -24.87 9.41
C LEU A 382 -3.85 -25.29 9.68
N ARG A 383 -4.35 -24.92 10.86
CA ARG A 383 -5.75 -25.17 11.24
C ARG A 383 -6.71 -24.58 10.20
N ARG A 384 -7.72 -25.36 9.81
CA ARG A 384 -8.84 -24.91 8.98
C ARG A 384 -9.68 -23.85 9.69
N LEU A 385 -9.91 -24.06 10.99
CA LEU A 385 -10.61 -23.12 11.86
C LEU A 385 -9.60 -22.58 12.90
N PRO A 386 -9.08 -21.36 12.73
CA PRO A 386 -8.01 -20.82 13.57
C PRO A 386 -8.33 -20.73 15.07
N ASP A 387 -9.62 -20.65 15.43
CA ASP A 387 -10.06 -20.53 16.82
C ASP A 387 -10.36 -21.87 17.51
N ARG A 388 -10.19 -23.01 16.82
CA ARG A 388 -10.36 -24.34 17.42
C ARG A 388 -9.10 -24.76 18.19
N ASP A 389 -9.31 -25.45 19.30
CA ASP A 389 -8.27 -26.00 20.18
C ASP A 389 -7.81 -27.39 19.68
N VAL A 390 -7.33 -27.46 18.44
CA VAL A 390 -6.79 -28.69 17.84
C VAL A 390 -5.32 -28.49 17.50
N TYR A 391 -4.47 -29.42 17.90
CA TYR A 391 -3.02 -29.31 17.84
C TYR A 391 -2.39 -30.42 17.01
N LEU A 392 -1.14 -30.18 16.58
CA LEU A 392 -0.30 -31.17 15.93
C LEU A 392 0.54 -31.85 17.01
N HIS A 393 0.04 -32.96 17.55
CA HIS A 393 0.75 -33.80 18.52
C HIS A 393 0.75 -35.26 18.06
N LEU A 394 1.78 -35.99 18.44
CA LEU A 394 1.87 -37.44 18.28
C LEU A 394 0.96 -38.13 19.29
N SER A 395 0.28 -39.18 18.87
CA SER A 395 -0.49 -40.02 19.79
C SER A 395 0.41 -40.99 20.55
N PRO A 396 0.30 -41.08 21.90
CA PRO A 396 1.08 -42.03 22.69
C PRO A 396 0.71 -43.50 22.42
N SER A 397 -0.40 -43.76 21.73
CA SER A 397 -0.79 -45.12 21.33
C SER A 397 -0.08 -45.63 20.08
N THR A 398 0.48 -44.73 19.25
CA THR A 398 1.12 -45.06 17.97
C THR A 398 2.58 -44.66 17.93
N HIS A 399 3.00 -43.73 18.79
CA HIS A 399 4.36 -43.24 18.89
C HIS A 399 4.90 -43.38 20.31
N SER A 400 6.20 -43.60 20.41
CA SER A 400 6.96 -43.56 21.66
C SER A 400 8.14 -42.62 21.49
N ILE A 401 8.37 -41.75 22.49
CA ILE A 401 9.55 -40.90 22.59
C ILE A 401 10.46 -41.50 23.64
N THR A 402 11.63 -41.98 23.24
CA THR A 402 12.60 -42.61 24.16
C THR A 402 13.92 -41.86 24.13
N SER A 403 14.61 -41.85 25.29
CA SER A 403 15.97 -41.35 25.40
C SER A 403 16.94 -42.52 25.18
N GLN A 404 17.77 -42.44 24.14
CA GLN A 404 18.83 -43.40 23.87
C GLN A 404 20.16 -42.66 23.88
N GLY A 405 21.03 -42.97 24.86
CA GLY A 405 22.35 -42.34 24.97
C GLY A 405 22.30 -40.81 25.21
N GLY A 406 21.23 -40.30 25.82
CA GLY A 406 21.05 -38.85 26.06
C GLY A 406 20.39 -38.08 24.91
N GLN A 407 20.14 -38.71 23.76
CA GLN A 407 19.38 -38.14 22.65
C GLN A 407 17.94 -38.67 22.62
N LEU A 408 16.98 -37.78 22.42
CA LEU A 408 15.57 -38.11 22.29
C LEU A 408 15.25 -38.53 20.85
N LYS A 409 14.59 -39.68 20.68
CA LYS A 409 14.14 -40.20 19.38
C LYS A 409 12.67 -40.60 19.42
N VAL A 410 11.99 -40.38 18.30
CA VAL A 410 10.62 -40.87 18.06
C VAL A 410 10.67 -42.19 17.32
N THR A 411 9.88 -43.16 17.78
CA THR A 411 9.57 -44.38 17.04
C THR A 411 8.05 -44.52 16.90
N GLY A 412 7.58 -44.90 15.72
CA GLY A 412 6.14 -45.04 15.44
C GLY A 412 5.78 -44.51 14.06
N VAL A 413 4.54 -44.73 13.65
CA VAL A 413 3.95 -44.15 12.44
C VAL A 413 2.51 -43.72 12.72
N PRO A 414 1.97 -42.69 12.04
CA PRO A 414 0.60 -42.23 12.25
C PRO A 414 -0.45 -43.33 12.02
N GLY A 415 -1.30 -43.54 13.03
CA GLY A 415 -2.46 -44.43 12.92
C GLY A 415 -3.64 -43.78 12.19
N GLN A 416 -4.69 -44.56 11.94
CA GLN A 416 -5.87 -44.08 11.19
C GLN A 416 -6.58 -42.87 11.86
N ALA A 417 -6.58 -42.81 13.19
CA ALA A 417 -7.15 -41.68 13.95
C ALA A 417 -6.37 -40.37 13.70
N GLU A 418 -5.03 -40.42 13.72
CA GLU A 418 -4.16 -39.27 13.44
C GLU A 418 -4.29 -38.79 11.99
N LEU A 419 -4.32 -39.73 11.03
CA LEU A 419 -4.55 -39.41 9.62
C LEU A 419 -5.90 -38.71 9.40
N THR A 420 -6.93 -39.17 10.10
CA THR A 420 -8.27 -38.56 10.07
C THR A 420 -8.24 -37.16 10.70
N LEU A 421 -7.58 -37.00 11.84
CA LEU A 421 -7.41 -35.71 12.50
C LEU A 421 -6.71 -34.69 11.59
N TYR A 422 -5.61 -35.08 10.93
CA TYR A 422 -4.89 -34.20 10.00
C TYR A 422 -5.78 -33.74 8.83
N ARG A 423 -6.45 -34.68 8.16
CA ARG A 423 -7.31 -34.36 7.00
C ARG A 423 -8.53 -33.51 7.37
N THR A 424 -9.07 -33.72 8.57
CA THR A 424 -10.31 -33.06 9.02
C THR A 424 -10.07 -31.65 9.54
N HIS A 425 -8.99 -31.44 10.30
CA HIS A 425 -8.79 -30.19 11.03
C HIS A 425 -7.72 -29.28 10.43
N PHE A 426 -6.86 -29.79 9.56
CA PHE A 426 -5.78 -29.03 8.94
C PHE A 426 -5.96 -28.92 7.43
N GLN A 427 -5.40 -27.84 6.89
CA GLN A 427 -5.31 -27.55 5.46
C GLN A 427 -3.88 -27.21 5.09
N CYS A 428 -3.57 -27.33 3.80
CA CYS A 428 -2.23 -27.10 3.31
C CYS A 428 -2.01 -25.65 2.87
N GLN A 429 -0.98 -24.99 3.41
CA GLN A 429 -0.38 -23.83 2.75
C GLN A 429 0.85 -24.30 1.97
N CYS A 430 0.70 -24.40 0.65
CA CYS A 430 1.75 -24.93 -0.23
C CYS A 430 2.96 -23.99 -0.30
N TYR A 431 4.14 -24.59 -0.45
CA TYR A 431 5.33 -23.86 -0.78
C TYR A 431 5.31 -23.40 -2.24
N HIS A 432 6.06 -22.35 -2.54
CA HIS A 432 6.21 -21.85 -3.90
C HIS A 432 6.62 -22.97 -4.86
N GLY A 433 5.92 -23.04 -6.00
CA GLY A 433 6.09 -24.09 -7.02
C GLY A 433 5.13 -25.27 -6.89
N TYR A 434 4.30 -25.34 -5.84
CA TYR A 434 3.38 -26.48 -5.59
C TYR A 434 1.93 -26.03 -5.42
N ARG A 435 0.97 -26.81 -5.95
CA ARG A 435 -0.48 -26.54 -5.81
C ARG A 435 -1.17 -27.60 -4.97
N ALA A 436 -2.15 -27.18 -4.18
CA ALA A 436 -2.98 -28.10 -3.41
C ALA A 436 -3.91 -28.88 -4.36
N ALA A 437 -4.05 -30.19 -4.14
CA ALA A 437 -5.11 -30.95 -4.80
C ALA A 437 -6.44 -30.61 -4.10
N SER A 438 -7.38 -30.02 -4.83
CA SER A 438 -8.72 -29.71 -4.32
C SER A 438 -9.44 -31.01 -3.93
N SER A 439 -9.74 -31.18 -2.65
CA SER A 439 -10.49 -32.33 -2.14
C SER A 439 -11.98 -32.19 -2.48
N ALA A 440 -12.42 -32.79 -3.59
CA ALA A 440 -13.82 -33.14 -3.81
C ALA A 440 -14.06 -34.58 -3.35
N LEU A 441 -15.15 -34.79 -2.62
CA LEU A 441 -15.62 -36.09 -2.10
C LEU A 441 -15.68 -37.18 -3.19
N GLN A 442 -15.26 -38.39 -2.80
CA GLN A 442 -15.42 -39.66 -3.53
C GLN A 442 -16.89 -39.94 -3.89
N GLN A 443 -17.16 -40.29 -5.15
CA GLN A 443 -18.17 -41.27 -5.53
C GLN A 443 -17.81 -41.97 -6.87
N HIS A 444 -17.59 -43.28 -6.74
CA HIS A 444 -17.62 -44.43 -7.66
C HIS A 444 -17.41 -44.32 -9.19
N HIS A 445 -16.51 -45.21 -9.62
CA HIS A 445 -16.43 -46.00 -10.86
C HIS A 445 -16.18 -45.30 -12.20
N LEU A 446 -15.04 -45.66 -12.82
CA LEU A 446 -14.91 -46.27 -14.16
C LEU A 446 -13.46 -46.78 -14.38
N PRO A 447 -13.20 -47.69 -15.33
CA PRO A 447 -12.24 -48.78 -15.20
C PRO A 447 -10.84 -48.49 -15.76
N ARG A 448 -9.94 -49.41 -15.43
CA ARG A 448 -8.58 -49.62 -15.99
C ARG A 448 -8.53 -49.40 -17.51
N HIS A 449 -7.52 -48.67 -17.97
CA HIS A 449 -6.76 -49.00 -19.17
C HIS A 449 -5.31 -48.49 -19.05
N ASP A 450 -4.42 -49.47 -18.96
CA ASP A 450 -3.09 -49.62 -19.55
C ASP A 450 -2.13 -48.43 -19.59
N ALA A 451 -1.08 -48.58 -18.78
CA ALA A 451 0.23 -48.04 -19.05
C ALA A 451 0.88 -48.83 -20.19
N GLU A 452 1.39 -48.15 -21.21
CA GLU A 452 2.65 -48.50 -21.89
C GLU A 452 3.08 -47.39 -22.85
N ALA A 453 4.38 -47.35 -23.14
CA ALA A 453 5.11 -46.46 -24.06
C ALA A 453 5.57 -45.09 -23.52
N SER A 454 6.78 -45.06 -22.95
CA SER A 454 7.89 -44.17 -23.39
C SER A 454 9.15 -44.40 -22.53
N GLY A 455 9.67 -45.62 -22.54
CA GLY A 455 11.01 -45.93 -22.04
C GLY A 455 12.01 -45.92 -23.18
N LEU A 456 12.44 -44.75 -23.67
CA LEU A 456 13.56 -44.66 -24.64
C LEU A 456 14.12 -43.23 -24.82
N VAL A 457 14.38 -42.49 -23.73
CA VAL A 457 15.19 -41.24 -23.82
C VAL A 457 16.18 -41.04 -22.65
N LEU A 458 16.13 -41.85 -21.57
CA LEU A 458 16.92 -41.55 -20.36
C LEU A 458 18.31 -42.19 -20.26
N LEU A 459 18.71 -43.12 -21.14
CA LEU A 459 20.02 -43.78 -21.03
C LEU A 459 21.24 -42.92 -21.45
N PRO A 460 21.18 -42.06 -22.49
CA PRO A 460 22.36 -41.29 -22.92
C PRO A 460 22.78 -40.18 -21.93
N VAL A 461 21.82 -39.61 -21.21
CA VAL A 461 22.02 -38.47 -20.31
C VAL A 461 22.74 -38.89 -19.03
N ILE A 462 22.47 -40.10 -18.54
CA ILE A 462 23.08 -40.65 -17.32
C ILE A 462 24.56 -41.01 -17.57
N VAL A 463 24.88 -41.54 -18.75
CA VAL A 463 26.27 -41.88 -19.12
C VAL A 463 27.12 -40.61 -19.27
N PHE A 464 26.55 -39.53 -19.80
CA PHE A 464 27.25 -38.25 -19.97
C PHE A 464 27.55 -37.55 -18.63
N ALA A 465 26.63 -37.62 -17.67
CA ALA A 465 26.84 -37.07 -16.32
C ALA A 465 27.93 -37.82 -15.54
N CYS A 466 28.02 -39.14 -15.68
CA CYS A 466 29.07 -39.94 -15.03
C CYS A 466 30.47 -39.65 -15.58
N LEU A 467 30.62 -39.40 -16.89
CA LEU A 467 31.92 -39.08 -17.49
C LEU A 467 32.46 -37.70 -17.08
N LEU A 468 31.57 -36.71 -16.89
CA LEU A 468 31.92 -35.37 -16.41
C LEU A 468 32.42 -35.37 -14.96
N CYS A 469 31.83 -36.19 -14.09
CA CYS A 469 32.25 -36.33 -12.69
C CYS A 469 33.62 -37.01 -12.54
N VAL A 470 33.95 -37.99 -13.38
CA VAL A 470 35.27 -38.67 -13.34
C VAL A 470 36.39 -37.75 -13.85
N GLY A 471 36.11 -36.93 -14.87
CA GLY A 471 37.07 -35.96 -15.41
C GLY A 471 37.42 -34.83 -14.43
N THR A 472 36.45 -34.37 -13.61
CA THR A 472 36.70 -33.35 -12.58
C THR A 472 37.47 -33.90 -11.38
N PHE A 473 37.28 -35.17 -11.03
CA PHE A 473 37.98 -35.81 -9.91
C PHE A 473 39.46 -36.07 -10.19
N LEU A 474 39.83 -36.33 -11.46
CA LEU A 474 41.22 -36.51 -11.88
C LEU A 474 42.00 -35.18 -11.99
N LEU A 475 41.33 -34.08 -12.31
CA LEU A 475 41.95 -32.74 -12.39
C LEU A 475 42.25 -32.11 -11.01
N LEU A 476 41.52 -32.51 -9.96
CA LEU A 476 41.72 -32.00 -8.59
C LEU A 476 42.88 -32.69 -7.83
N ASN A 477 43.33 -33.86 -8.28
CA ASN A 477 44.38 -34.64 -7.59
C ASN A 477 45.81 -34.43 -8.13
N ALA A 478 46.02 -33.64 -9.19
CA ALA A 478 47.35 -33.43 -9.78
C ALA A 478 48.17 -32.27 -9.16
N SER A 479 47.69 -31.64 -8.07
CA SER A 479 48.30 -30.43 -7.49
C SER A 479 48.74 -30.56 -6.03
N ARG A 480 49.24 -31.73 -5.60
CA ARG A 480 49.86 -31.91 -4.27
C ARG A 480 51.22 -32.61 -4.38
N LEU A 481 52.29 -31.86 -4.10
CA LEU A 481 53.60 -32.39 -3.67
C LEU A 481 53.91 -31.84 -2.26
N PRO A 482 54.64 -32.58 -1.40
CA PRO A 482 54.59 -32.41 0.06
C PRO A 482 55.70 -31.49 0.60
N GLN A 483 55.37 -30.62 1.55
CA GLN A 483 56.37 -29.86 2.32
C GLN A 483 56.68 -30.54 3.67
N ARG A 484 57.98 -30.76 3.90
CA ARG A 484 58.60 -31.21 5.15
C ARG A 484 58.51 -30.16 6.26
N GLN A 485 58.46 -30.66 7.48
CA GLN A 485 58.54 -29.98 8.78
C GLN A 485 59.81 -29.12 8.95
N THR A 486 59.69 -27.99 9.65
CA THR A 486 60.56 -27.55 10.77
C THR A 486 59.91 -26.37 11.52
N GLY A 487 59.75 -26.48 12.84
CA GLY A 487 59.32 -25.39 13.75
C GLY A 487 60.45 -24.42 14.11
N PRO A 488 60.16 -23.34 14.88
CA PRO A 488 60.44 -23.35 16.34
C PRO A 488 59.35 -22.63 17.18
N ARG A 489 58.93 -23.18 18.33
CA ARG A 489 59.33 -22.87 19.72
C ARG A 489 59.41 -21.37 20.10
N CYS A 490 58.46 -20.94 20.93
CA CYS A 490 58.53 -19.74 21.76
C CYS A 490 59.36 -20.00 23.02
N ASP A 491 60.12 -18.99 23.45
CA ASP A 491 60.64 -18.89 24.81
C ASP A 491 60.44 -17.48 25.39
N ARG A 492 60.44 -17.40 26.71
CA ARG A 492 59.97 -16.33 27.59
C ARG A 492 60.86 -15.08 27.69
N ASN A 493 60.23 -13.99 28.19
CA ASN A 493 60.76 -12.82 28.92
C ASN A 493 61.73 -11.87 28.20
N ASP A 494 61.36 -10.60 27.98
CA ASP A 494 61.63 -9.51 28.92
C ASP A 494 61.16 -8.12 28.44
N ALA A 495 61.16 -7.20 29.40
CA ALA A 495 60.57 -5.86 29.50
C ALA A 495 61.02 -4.75 28.50
N HIS A 496 60.15 -3.72 28.47
CA HIS A 496 60.40 -2.27 28.35
C HIS A 496 60.32 -1.51 27.00
N ARG A 497 59.49 -0.44 27.07
CA ARG A 497 59.52 0.90 26.43
C ARG A 497 59.24 1.03 24.91
N GLY A 498 58.15 1.75 24.62
CA GLY A 498 58.24 3.11 24.09
C GLY A 498 58.16 3.35 22.57
N SER A 499 57.09 4.06 22.18
CA SER A 499 57.01 5.11 21.13
C SER A 499 57.06 4.80 19.61
N CYS A 500 55.95 5.20 18.97
CA CYS A 500 55.80 6.03 17.76
C CYS A 500 56.33 5.61 16.36
N VAL A 501 55.36 5.22 15.50
CA VAL A 501 55.04 5.65 14.09
C VAL A 501 56.13 5.62 12.97
N PRO A 502 55.80 5.80 11.66
CA PRO A 502 55.76 4.75 10.62
C PRO A 502 56.78 4.94 9.48
N LEU A 503 56.97 3.97 8.57
CA LEU A 503 57.24 4.26 7.15
C LEU A 503 57.09 3.05 6.21
N THR A 504 56.66 3.36 5.00
CA THR A 504 56.50 2.54 3.80
C THR A 504 57.81 2.44 2.98
N TYR A 505 57.86 1.42 2.10
CA TYR A 505 58.53 1.27 0.79
C TYR A 505 59.67 0.23 0.58
N TYR A 506 59.51 -0.50 -0.55
CA TYR A 506 60.48 -1.22 -1.43
C TYR A 506 60.98 -2.63 -1.02
N LEU A 507 61.14 -3.69 -1.86
CA LEU A 507 61.19 -4.02 -3.31
C LEU A 507 60.83 -5.54 -3.46
N ARG A 508 60.08 -6.02 -4.46
CA ARG A 508 60.48 -6.48 -5.83
C ARG A 508 61.43 -7.70 -5.88
N GLY A 509 60.96 -8.80 -6.52
CA GLY A 509 61.79 -9.78 -7.24
C GLY A 509 61.56 -11.27 -6.91
N CYS A 510 61.06 -12.05 -7.88
CA CYS A 510 61.59 -13.34 -8.37
C CYS A 510 60.54 -14.12 -9.18
N PHE A 511 60.80 -14.35 -10.47
CA PHE A 511 60.69 -15.66 -11.15
C PHE A 511 61.16 -15.51 -12.61
N ASP A 512 62.35 -16.04 -12.88
CA ASP A 512 62.92 -16.27 -14.21
C ASP A 512 63.05 -17.79 -14.42
N SER A 513 62.34 -18.35 -15.41
CA SER A 513 62.83 -19.51 -16.18
C SER A 513 62.03 -19.69 -17.50
N PRO A 514 62.67 -20.09 -18.62
CA PRO A 514 61.98 -20.24 -19.92
C PRO A 514 61.20 -21.57 -20.09
N LEU A 515 61.34 -22.55 -19.19
CA LEU A 515 60.68 -23.85 -19.33
C LEU A 515 59.20 -23.85 -18.89
N ASP A 516 58.80 -22.95 -17.98
CA ASP A 516 57.41 -22.90 -17.48
C ASP A 516 56.43 -22.23 -18.46
N LYS A 517 56.93 -21.43 -19.41
CA LYS A 517 56.09 -20.78 -20.44
C LYS A 517 55.63 -21.74 -21.54
N MET A 518 56.38 -22.81 -21.84
CA MET A 518 56.01 -23.78 -22.87
C MET A 518 54.92 -24.77 -22.44
N ASN A 519 54.91 -25.17 -21.16
CA ASN A 519 53.88 -26.09 -20.64
C ASN A 519 52.53 -25.41 -20.42
N PHE A 520 52.51 -24.09 -20.17
CA PHE A 520 51.27 -23.31 -20.01
C PHE A 520 50.54 -23.05 -21.34
N LEU A 521 51.27 -22.91 -22.46
CA LEU A 521 50.67 -22.76 -23.79
C LEU A 521 50.09 -24.07 -24.33
N ARG A 522 50.74 -25.20 -24.04
CA ARG A 522 50.33 -26.53 -24.53
C ARG A 522 49.01 -27.00 -23.92
N ASN A 523 48.76 -26.71 -22.63
CA ASN A 523 47.51 -27.07 -21.96
C ASN A 523 46.31 -26.20 -22.39
N ARG A 524 46.52 -24.95 -22.84
CA ARG A 524 45.43 -24.11 -23.34
C ARG A 524 44.96 -24.50 -24.75
N LEU A 525 45.87 -24.94 -25.62
CA LEU A 525 45.52 -25.42 -26.96
C LEU A 525 44.70 -26.72 -26.93
N VAL A 526 44.98 -27.62 -25.99
CA VAL A 526 44.22 -28.86 -25.81
C VAL A 526 42.79 -28.58 -25.32
N VAL A 527 42.62 -27.65 -24.38
CA VAL A 527 41.29 -27.25 -23.88
C VAL A 527 40.50 -26.51 -24.98
N LEU A 528 41.15 -25.64 -25.77
CA LEU A 528 40.49 -24.98 -26.90
C LEU A 528 40.05 -25.99 -27.96
N GLY A 529 40.88 -26.98 -28.25
CA GLY A 529 40.58 -28.05 -29.20
C GLY A 529 39.40 -28.93 -28.75
N LEU A 530 39.32 -29.28 -27.46
CA LEU A 530 38.21 -30.06 -26.90
C LEU A 530 36.89 -29.30 -26.91
N VAL A 531 36.91 -27.99 -26.67
CA VAL A 531 35.70 -27.14 -26.73
C VAL A 531 35.20 -26.98 -28.16
N LEU A 532 36.11 -26.79 -29.13
CA LEU A 532 35.77 -26.72 -30.55
C LEU A 532 35.23 -28.04 -31.10
N LEU A 533 35.79 -29.18 -30.66
CA LEU A 533 35.30 -30.50 -31.04
C LEU A 533 33.88 -30.77 -30.49
N ALA A 534 33.62 -30.35 -29.24
CA ALA A 534 32.30 -30.48 -28.62
C ALA A 534 31.24 -29.59 -29.29
N THR A 535 31.61 -28.39 -29.74
CA THR A 535 30.70 -27.50 -30.48
C THR A 535 30.43 -28.00 -31.90
N LEU A 536 31.45 -28.55 -32.58
CA LEU A 536 31.29 -29.15 -33.90
C LEU A 536 30.40 -30.42 -33.85
N LEU A 537 30.55 -31.25 -32.81
CA LEU A 537 29.69 -32.41 -32.56
C LEU A 537 28.24 -32.01 -32.26
N LEU A 538 28.01 -30.93 -31.50
CA LEU A 538 26.67 -30.39 -31.25
C LEU A 538 26.00 -29.85 -32.54
N TYR A 539 26.80 -29.27 -33.43
CA TYR A 539 26.32 -28.70 -34.69
C TYR A 539 26.01 -29.78 -35.74
N LEU A 540 26.77 -30.89 -35.74
CA LEU A 540 26.58 -32.02 -36.64
C LEU A 540 25.47 -32.99 -36.18
N LEU A 541 25.12 -33.00 -34.89
CA LEU A 541 24.06 -33.84 -34.30
C LEU A 541 22.65 -33.21 -34.38
N LEU A 542 22.49 -32.04 -35.01
CA LEU A 542 21.18 -31.42 -35.25
C LEU A 542 20.81 -31.39 -36.76
N PRO A 543 20.40 -32.52 -37.35
CA PRO A 543 19.52 -32.48 -38.51
C PRO A 543 18.22 -33.24 -38.23
N SER A 544 17.22 -32.59 -37.61
CA SER A 544 15.81 -33.04 -37.59
C SER A 544 14.81 -31.97 -37.09
N ILE A 545 15.05 -30.69 -37.38
CA ILE A 545 13.99 -29.66 -37.31
C ILE A 545 14.09 -28.78 -38.55
N ARG A 546 13.87 -29.40 -39.71
CA ARG A 546 13.41 -28.72 -40.92
C ARG A 546 12.34 -29.61 -41.54
N GLN A 547 11.18 -29.00 -41.79
CA GLN A 547 9.99 -29.54 -42.44
C GLN A 547 9.13 -30.51 -41.61
N GLY A 548 7.88 -30.09 -41.39
CA GLY A 548 6.84 -30.85 -40.72
C GLY A 548 5.69 -29.94 -40.29
N SER A 549 4.81 -29.61 -41.23
CA SER A 549 3.48 -29.03 -41.00
C SER A 549 2.71 -29.84 -39.95
N MET A 550 2.10 -29.18 -38.97
CA MET A 550 1.15 -29.85 -38.07
C MET A 550 0.04 -28.88 -37.66
N GLU A 551 -1.18 -29.30 -37.97
CA GLU A 551 -2.45 -28.69 -37.59
C GLU A 551 -2.60 -28.58 -36.06
N PRO A 552 -3.42 -27.64 -35.54
CA PRO A 552 -3.68 -27.56 -34.11
C PRO A 552 -4.61 -28.69 -33.64
N SER A 553 -4.15 -29.45 -32.64
CA SER A 553 -4.91 -30.47 -31.94
C SER A 553 -6.03 -29.89 -31.08
N LEU A 554 -7.13 -30.66 -30.98
CA LEU A 554 -8.32 -30.43 -30.17
C LEU A 554 -8.02 -30.25 -28.67
N ASP A 555 -7.70 -29.04 -28.24
CA ASP A 555 -7.89 -28.61 -26.83
C ASP A 555 -8.22 -27.10 -26.70
N ALA A 556 -8.53 -26.44 -27.83
CA ALA A 556 -8.94 -25.03 -27.88
C ALA A 556 -10.46 -24.83 -28.07
N GLN A 557 -11.30 -25.85 -27.83
CA GLN A 557 -12.75 -25.81 -28.10
C GLN A 557 -13.66 -26.06 -26.88
N ARG A 558 -13.18 -25.81 -25.65
CA ARG A 558 -14.04 -25.75 -24.46
C ARG A 558 -13.77 -24.50 -23.61
N MET A 559 -14.04 -23.32 -24.18
CA MET A 559 -14.43 -22.13 -23.42
C MET A 559 -15.15 -21.13 -24.35
N GLY A 560 -16.44 -21.38 -24.54
CA GLY A 560 -17.48 -20.47 -25.05
C GLY A 560 -18.80 -21.15 -24.70
N LEU A 561 -19.80 -20.58 -24.03
CA LEU A 561 -20.29 -19.21 -23.82
C LEU A 561 -20.71 -19.08 -22.33
N MET A 562 -20.73 -17.93 -21.65
CA MET A 562 -21.57 -16.76 -21.96
C MET A 562 -20.88 -15.43 -21.60
N SER A 563 -20.41 -14.73 -22.62
CA SER A 563 -20.71 -13.31 -22.85
C SER A 563 -20.54 -13.08 -24.35
N THR A 564 -21.52 -12.43 -24.98
CA THR A 564 -21.48 -12.11 -26.41
C THR A 564 -20.26 -11.24 -26.73
N PRO A 565 -19.42 -11.58 -27.73
CA PRO A 565 -18.30 -10.73 -28.12
C PRO A 565 -18.79 -9.49 -28.88
N PRO A 566 -18.12 -8.33 -28.77
CA PRO A 566 -18.30 -7.23 -29.72
C PRO A 566 -17.83 -7.69 -31.12
N PRO A 567 -18.36 -7.08 -32.21
CA PRO A 567 -18.01 -7.50 -33.57
C PRO A 567 -16.50 -7.36 -33.82
N PRO A 568 -15.87 -8.31 -34.54
CA PRO A 568 -14.44 -8.24 -34.84
C PRO A 568 -14.14 -7.07 -35.79
N LEU A 569 -13.20 -6.22 -35.40
CA LEU A 569 -12.56 -5.24 -36.29
C LEU A 569 -11.84 -6.00 -37.42
N PRO A 570 -11.85 -5.50 -38.67
CA PRO A 570 -11.23 -6.18 -39.80
C PRO A 570 -9.71 -6.33 -39.57
N THR A 571 -9.19 -7.54 -39.71
CA THR A 571 -7.75 -7.84 -39.67
C THR A 571 -7.09 -7.31 -40.95
N ILE A 572 -6.55 -6.10 -40.87
CA ILE A 572 -5.77 -5.50 -41.95
C ILE A 572 -4.37 -6.15 -41.94
N ASN A 573 -4.01 -6.86 -43.02
CA ASN A 573 -2.71 -7.51 -43.16
C ASN A 573 -1.60 -6.47 -43.46
N VAL A 574 -0.84 -6.06 -42.45
CA VAL A 574 0.35 -5.20 -42.62
C VAL A 574 1.57 -6.06 -42.97
N SER A 575 2.22 -5.76 -44.10
CA SER A 575 3.49 -6.41 -44.48
C SER A 575 4.70 -5.72 -43.85
N VAL A 576 5.57 -6.47 -43.17
CA VAL A 576 6.83 -5.99 -42.60
C VAL A 576 7.98 -6.36 -43.53
N ARG A 577 8.74 -5.36 -43.98
CA ARG A 577 9.92 -5.50 -44.83
C ARG A 577 11.19 -5.57 -43.99
N THR A 578 12.25 -6.17 -44.52
CA THR A 578 13.56 -6.22 -43.86
C THR A 578 14.62 -5.62 -44.76
N GLY A 579 15.54 -4.85 -44.19
CA GLY A 579 16.64 -4.23 -44.92
C GLY A 579 17.97 -4.34 -44.17
N GLN A 580 19.05 -4.12 -44.90
CA GLN A 580 20.40 -4.02 -44.33
C GLN A 580 21.10 -2.79 -44.90
N LEU A 581 21.59 -1.92 -44.02
CA LEU A 581 22.31 -0.71 -44.39
C LEU A 581 23.82 -0.98 -44.38
N PRO A 582 24.55 -0.59 -45.44
CA PRO A 582 26.00 -0.72 -45.49
C PRO A 582 26.71 0.25 -44.52
N GLY A 583 27.90 -0.14 -44.06
CA GLY A 583 28.81 0.64 -43.21
C GLY A 583 29.47 -0.23 -42.13
N ASP A 584 30.19 0.38 -41.18
CA ASP A 584 30.87 -0.34 -40.09
C ASP A 584 30.28 0.07 -38.71
N PRO A 585 29.53 -0.82 -38.02
CA PRO A 585 29.00 -2.10 -38.53
C PRO A 585 27.83 -1.90 -39.50
N PRO A 586 27.53 -2.89 -40.36
CA PRO A 586 26.30 -2.88 -41.15
C PRO A 586 25.09 -3.05 -40.20
N LEU A 587 23.98 -2.37 -40.50
CA LEU A 587 22.81 -2.36 -39.63
C LEU A 587 21.62 -3.07 -40.27
N PHE A 588 21.10 -4.09 -39.60
CA PHE A 588 19.85 -4.73 -39.99
C PHE A 588 18.65 -4.03 -39.36
N PHE A 589 17.56 -3.92 -40.12
CA PHE A 589 16.32 -3.34 -39.63
C PHE A 589 15.08 -3.94 -40.27
N ARG A 590 13.94 -3.69 -39.64
CA ARG A 590 12.61 -4.03 -40.10
C ARG A 590 11.80 -2.76 -40.29
N GLU A 591 10.94 -2.75 -41.28
CA GLU A 591 10.10 -1.61 -41.63
C GLU A 591 8.66 -2.06 -41.85
N ALA A 592 7.71 -1.39 -41.20
CA ALA A 592 6.29 -1.49 -41.50
C ALA A 592 5.80 -0.16 -42.09
N LEU A 593 5.25 -0.22 -43.29
CA LEU A 593 4.70 0.93 -43.99
C LEU A 593 3.22 1.10 -43.63
N PRO A 594 2.74 2.34 -43.48
CA PRO A 594 1.39 2.58 -43.01
C PRO A 594 0.34 2.21 -44.05
N VAL A 595 -0.82 1.79 -43.57
CA VAL A 595 -1.96 1.35 -44.39
C VAL A 595 -3.26 2.01 -43.95
N ASP A 596 -4.20 2.21 -44.87
CA ASP A 596 -5.56 2.68 -44.58
C ASP A 596 -6.47 1.55 -44.05
N GLY A 597 -7.71 1.90 -43.70
CA GLY A 597 -8.73 0.96 -43.24
C GLY A 597 -9.09 -0.16 -44.23
N ALA A 598 -8.61 -0.09 -45.48
CA ALA A 598 -8.77 -1.09 -46.52
C ALA A 598 -7.46 -1.86 -46.81
N GLY A 599 -6.38 -1.63 -46.05
CA GLY A 599 -5.08 -2.27 -46.23
C GLY A 599 -4.25 -1.72 -47.39
N ARG A 600 -4.64 -0.58 -47.98
CA ARG A 600 -3.86 0.09 -49.03
C ARG A 600 -2.76 0.93 -48.40
N GLN A 601 -1.57 0.89 -48.98
CA GLN A 601 -0.43 1.64 -48.49
C GLN A 601 -0.67 3.16 -48.59
N ILE A 602 -0.47 3.89 -47.50
CA ILE A 602 -0.63 5.35 -47.42
C ILE A 602 0.69 6.05 -47.09
N LEU A 603 0.71 7.38 -47.20
CA LEU A 603 1.84 8.18 -46.76
C LEU A 603 1.91 8.23 -45.22
N PRO A 604 3.12 8.18 -44.63
CA PRO A 604 3.28 8.18 -43.19
C PRO A 604 2.96 9.53 -42.55
N ARG A 605 2.11 9.52 -41.52
CA ARG A 605 1.83 10.67 -40.65
C ARG A 605 3.05 11.08 -39.84
N LEU A 606 3.77 10.10 -39.32
CA LEU A 606 5.01 10.27 -38.56
C LEU A 606 5.84 8.99 -38.64
N GLN A 607 7.14 9.12 -38.40
CA GLN A 607 8.08 8.00 -38.40
C GLN A 607 8.50 7.68 -36.97
N VAL A 608 8.39 6.41 -36.59
CA VAL A 608 8.69 5.92 -35.25
C VAL A 608 9.89 4.97 -35.33
N VAL A 609 10.98 5.34 -34.69
CA VAL A 609 12.20 4.51 -34.61
C VAL A 609 12.19 3.73 -33.30
N LEU A 610 12.13 2.41 -33.42
CA LEU A 610 12.06 1.46 -32.32
C LEU A 610 13.43 0.85 -32.06
N LEU A 611 14.04 1.18 -30.92
CA LEU A 611 15.20 0.48 -30.41
C LEU A 611 14.77 -0.64 -29.45
N HIS A 612 15.69 -1.55 -29.11
CA HIS A 612 15.37 -2.67 -28.22
C HIS A 612 16.37 -2.78 -27.05
N GLY A 613 15.93 -3.44 -25.98
CA GLY A 613 16.77 -3.75 -24.82
C GLY A 613 17.74 -4.92 -25.06
N GLN A 614 18.57 -5.23 -24.06
CA GLN A 614 19.63 -6.24 -24.13
C GLN A 614 19.15 -7.68 -24.43
N ALA A 615 17.91 -8.01 -24.11
CA ALA A 615 17.37 -9.37 -24.31
C ALA A 615 16.60 -9.54 -25.62
N PHE A 616 16.51 -8.49 -26.45
CA PHE A 616 15.57 -8.42 -27.56
C PHE A 616 16.25 -8.04 -28.87
N THR A 617 15.49 -8.05 -29.97
CA THR A 617 15.92 -7.64 -31.31
C THR A 617 14.78 -6.87 -32.01
N SER A 618 15.02 -6.31 -33.19
CA SER A 618 13.97 -5.74 -34.05
C SER A 618 12.81 -6.71 -34.31
N LYS A 619 13.08 -8.03 -34.36
CA LYS A 619 12.06 -9.07 -34.54
C LYS A 619 11.05 -9.12 -33.40
N THR A 620 11.45 -8.77 -32.18
CA THR A 620 10.56 -8.74 -31.03
C THR A 620 9.42 -7.74 -31.23
N TRP A 621 9.67 -6.59 -31.86
CA TRP A 621 8.64 -5.59 -32.15
C TRP A 621 7.62 -6.05 -33.20
N GLU A 622 8.05 -6.91 -34.12
CA GLU A 622 7.18 -7.57 -35.09
C GLU A 622 6.33 -8.67 -34.42
N GLU A 623 6.95 -9.53 -33.60
CA GLU A 623 6.26 -10.62 -32.88
C GLU A 623 5.22 -10.11 -31.88
N LEU A 624 5.46 -8.95 -31.26
CA LEU A 624 4.51 -8.29 -30.37
C LEU A 624 3.37 -7.57 -31.12
N GLY A 625 3.41 -7.52 -32.45
CA GLY A 625 2.43 -6.81 -33.27
C GLY A 625 2.54 -5.28 -33.21
N THR A 626 3.54 -4.73 -32.52
CA THR A 626 3.70 -3.28 -32.33
C THR A 626 3.93 -2.57 -33.66
N MET A 627 4.73 -3.14 -34.56
CA MET A 627 4.97 -2.55 -35.89
C MET A 627 3.71 -2.53 -36.75
N ALA A 628 2.92 -3.60 -36.70
CA ALA A 628 1.65 -3.69 -37.42
C ALA A 628 0.64 -2.68 -36.87
N LEU A 629 0.55 -2.56 -35.54
CA LEU A 629 -0.33 -1.60 -34.88
C LEU A 629 0.01 -0.15 -35.26
N LEU A 630 1.29 0.21 -35.27
CA LEU A 630 1.71 1.55 -35.68
C LEU A 630 1.36 1.82 -37.16
N ALA A 631 1.57 0.84 -38.03
CA ALA A 631 1.25 0.94 -39.45
C ALA A 631 -0.26 1.08 -39.71
N THR A 632 -1.13 0.36 -39.00
CA THR A 632 -2.59 0.51 -39.15
C THR A 632 -3.11 1.85 -38.65
N HIS A 633 -2.36 2.55 -37.80
CA HIS A 633 -2.68 3.91 -37.32
C HIS A 633 -2.01 5.01 -38.16
N GLY A 634 -1.42 4.66 -39.30
CA GLY A 634 -0.85 5.63 -40.24
C GLY A 634 0.59 6.04 -39.95
N TYR A 635 1.30 5.34 -39.06
CA TYR A 635 2.71 5.60 -38.73
C TYR A 635 3.66 4.63 -39.45
N GLN A 636 4.82 5.11 -39.89
CA GLN A 636 5.89 4.24 -40.37
C GLN A 636 6.73 3.77 -39.19
N ALA A 637 6.80 2.46 -38.97
CA ALA A 637 7.57 1.88 -37.88
C ALA A 637 8.88 1.30 -38.39
N LEU A 638 10.01 1.76 -37.85
CA LEU A 638 11.36 1.33 -38.19
C LEU A 638 12.03 0.72 -36.96
N ALA A 639 12.22 -0.59 -36.95
CA ALA A 639 12.84 -1.31 -35.85
C ALA A 639 14.26 -1.76 -36.22
N MET A 640 15.27 -1.29 -35.48
CA MET A 640 16.68 -1.58 -35.74
C MET A 640 17.22 -2.68 -34.82
N ASP A 641 18.03 -3.58 -35.37
CA ASP A 641 18.91 -4.43 -34.56
C ASP A 641 20.14 -3.63 -34.14
N LEU A 642 20.34 -3.45 -32.83
CA LEU A 642 21.53 -2.81 -32.30
C LEU A 642 22.78 -3.67 -32.58
N PRO A 643 23.97 -3.07 -32.76
CA PRO A 643 25.22 -3.81 -32.99
C PRO A 643 25.47 -4.88 -31.93
N GLY A 644 25.81 -6.09 -32.39
CA GLY A 644 25.95 -7.29 -31.55
C GLY A 644 24.64 -8.01 -31.24
N TYR A 645 23.53 -7.56 -31.81
CA TYR A 645 22.20 -8.16 -31.64
C TYR A 645 21.54 -8.49 -32.97
N GLY A 646 20.70 -9.52 -32.97
CA GLY A 646 19.93 -9.95 -34.14
C GLY A 646 20.84 -10.23 -35.33
N LYS A 647 20.65 -9.47 -36.43
CA LYS A 647 21.44 -9.58 -37.66
C LYS A 647 22.45 -8.44 -37.86
N SER A 648 22.58 -7.53 -36.90
CA SER A 648 23.62 -6.49 -36.90
C SER A 648 24.88 -7.01 -36.20
N PRO A 649 26.01 -7.22 -36.90
CA PRO A 649 27.24 -7.70 -36.26
C PRO A 649 27.75 -6.70 -35.22
N ASP A 650 28.52 -7.21 -34.26
CA ASP A 650 29.19 -6.38 -33.27
C ASP A 650 30.35 -5.59 -33.91
N SER A 651 30.71 -4.45 -33.33
CA SER A 651 31.85 -3.65 -33.81
C SER A 651 32.58 -2.95 -32.68
N GLU A 652 33.89 -3.18 -32.63
CA GLU A 652 34.84 -2.54 -31.72
C GLU A 652 34.96 -1.02 -31.94
N ALA A 653 34.41 -0.50 -33.04
CA ALA A 653 34.39 0.92 -33.34
C ALA A 653 33.40 1.72 -32.46
N LEU A 654 32.48 1.08 -31.73
CA LEU A 654 31.40 1.76 -30.98
C LEU A 654 31.74 2.05 -29.50
N LYS A 655 32.99 2.42 -29.22
CA LYS A 655 33.49 2.66 -27.86
C LYS A 655 33.12 4.04 -27.30
N THR A 656 33.01 5.05 -28.13
CA THR A 656 32.73 6.43 -27.73
C THR A 656 31.26 6.81 -27.93
N ASP A 657 30.77 7.79 -27.17
CA ASP A 657 29.43 8.34 -27.33
C ASP A 657 29.22 8.96 -28.73
N GLN A 658 30.25 9.60 -29.30
CA GLN A 658 30.17 10.18 -30.64
C GLN A 658 29.91 9.11 -31.70
N ASN A 659 30.63 7.99 -31.65
CA ASN A 659 30.46 6.93 -32.64
C ASN A 659 29.06 6.28 -32.56
N ARG A 660 28.43 6.27 -31.38
CA ARG A 660 27.04 5.80 -31.19
C ARG A 660 26.01 6.81 -31.70
N VAL A 661 26.30 8.11 -31.58
CA VAL A 661 25.47 9.17 -32.19
C VAL A 661 25.54 9.06 -33.71
N ASP A 662 26.74 8.97 -34.28
CA ASP A 662 26.96 8.86 -35.72
C ASP A 662 26.27 7.61 -36.30
N LEU A 663 26.24 6.51 -35.54
CA LEU A 663 25.51 5.30 -35.90
C LEU A 663 24.00 5.54 -36.08
N LEU A 664 23.36 6.19 -35.10
CA LEU A 664 21.93 6.50 -35.15
C LEU A 664 21.62 7.57 -36.20
N SER A 665 22.49 8.57 -36.37
CA SER A 665 22.38 9.57 -37.44
C SER A 665 22.44 8.90 -38.81
N ARG A 666 23.42 8.03 -39.05
CA ARG A 666 23.53 7.26 -40.31
C ARG A 666 22.30 6.41 -40.55
N PHE A 667 21.78 5.73 -39.52
CA PHE A 667 20.57 4.92 -39.63
C PHE A 667 19.37 5.75 -40.10
N MET A 668 19.15 6.91 -39.46
CA MET A 668 18.05 7.80 -39.79
C MET A 668 18.22 8.43 -41.18
N GLU A 669 19.42 8.96 -41.49
CA GLU A 669 19.71 9.61 -42.77
C GLU A 669 19.59 8.66 -43.96
N SER A 670 20.10 7.43 -43.83
CA SER A 670 20.06 6.43 -44.90
C SER A 670 18.65 5.97 -45.25
N LEU A 671 17.71 6.08 -44.31
CA LEU A 671 16.29 5.72 -44.49
C LEU A 671 15.40 6.94 -44.73
N GLY A 672 15.99 8.13 -44.90
CA GLY A 672 15.24 9.36 -45.12
C GLY A 672 14.41 9.81 -43.90
N VAL A 673 14.78 9.36 -42.70
CA VAL A 673 14.07 9.65 -41.46
C VAL A 673 14.40 11.06 -40.98
N ARG A 674 13.36 11.91 -40.92
CA ARG A 674 13.47 13.29 -40.46
C ARG A 674 12.39 13.54 -39.42
N ALA A 675 12.77 14.07 -38.25
CA ALA A 675 11.86 14.35 -37.13
C ALA A 675 11.11 13.09 -36.64
N ALA A 676 11.86 12.06 -36.21
CA ALA A 676 11.26 10.82 -35.71
C ALA A 676 10.87 10.87 -34.23
N VAL A 677 9.93 10.01 -33.84
CA VAL A 677 9.75 9.62 -32.43
C VAL A 677 10.70 8.46 -32.14
N LEU A 678 11.64 8.67 -31.23
CA LEU A 678 12.64 7.66 -30.86
C LEU A 678 12.25 6.96 -29.55
N LEU A 679 11.95 5.66 -29.64
CA LEU A 679 11.62 4.82 -28.50
C LEU A 679 12.86 4.05 -28.02
N SER A 680 13.20 4.21 -26.74
CA SER A 680 14.45 3.70 -26.18
C SER A 680 14.27 2.97 -24.85
N PRO A 681 14.13 1.63 -24.89
CA PRO A 681 14.06 0.79 -23.71
C PRO A 681 15.43 0.27 -23.26
N SER A 682 15.71 0.33 -21.95
CA SER A 682 16.83 -0.39 -21.33
C SER A 682 18.19 -0.09 -22.00
N LYS A 683 18.92 -1.11 -22.48
CA LYS A 683 20.28 -0.98 -23.03
C LYS A 683 20.40 -0.02 -24.22
N SER A 684 19.32 0.21 -24.98
CA SER A 684 19.34 1.20 -26.06
C SER A 684 19.60 2.63 -25.58
N GLY A 685 19.41 2.91 -24.29
CA GLY A 685 19.76 4.18 -23.66
C GLY A 685 21.23 4.61 -23.86
N LEU A 686 22.15 3.65 -23.96
CA LEU A 686 23.58 3.91 -24.24
C LEU A 686 23.83 4.48 -25.64
N TYR A 687 22.88 4.32 -26.56
CA TYR A 687 22.93 4.86 -27.92
C TYR A 687 22.03 6.10 -28.02
N SER A 688 20.81 6.00 -27.52
CA SER A 688 19.80 7.03 -27.72
C SER A 688 20.00 8.27 -26.85
N ILE A 689 20.54 8.15 -25.63
CA ILE A 689 20.73 9.31 -24.76
C ILE A 689 21.82 10.21 -25.32
N PRO A 690 23.03 9.73 -25.68
CA PRO A 690 24.02 10.58 -26.35
C PRO A 690 23.48 11.25 -27.61
N PHE A 691 22.68 10.51 -28.39
CA PHE A 691 22.04 11.03 -29.60
C PHE A 691 21.00 12.11 -29.28
N PHE A 692 20.17 11.90 -28.26
CA PHE A 692 19.20 12.90 -27.79
C PHE A 692 19.91 14.17 -27.29
N MET A 693 21.03 14.04 -26.57
CA MET A 693 21.78 15.21 -26.09
C MET A 693 22.38 16.04 -27.23
N LYS A 694 22.90 15.39 -28.29
CA LYS A 694 23.63 16.06 -29.38
C LYS A 694 22.77 16.42 -30.60
N ASN A 695 21.72 15.64 -30.88
CA ASN A 695 20.93 15.69 -32.11
C ASN A 695 19.43 15.80 -31.83
N ASN A 696 18.99 16.37 -30.69
CA ASN A 696 17.56 16.52 -30.34
C ASN A 696 16.70 17.18 -31.44
N ALA A 697 17.27 18.07 -32.25
CA ALA A 697 16.55 18.72 -33.36
C ALA A 697 16.11 17.75 -34.48
N GLN A 698 16.73 16.56 -34.57
CA GLN A 698 16.33 15.51 -35.52
C GLN A 698 15.16 14.65 -34.98
N LEU A 699 14.70 14.89 -33.75
CA LEU A 699 13.63 14.13 -33.08
C LEU A 699 12.37 14.98 -32.89
N HIS A 700 11.23 14.37 -33.19
CA HIS A 700 9.90 14.93 -32.90
C HIS A 700 9.39 14.53 -31.51
N GLY A 701 9.88 13.40 -31.00
CA GLY A 701 9.61 12.93 -29.64
C GLY A 701 10.66 11.92 -29.17
N PHE A 702 10.83 11.80 -27.86
CA PHE A 702 11.73 10.83 -27.26
C PHE A 702 11.00 10.09 -26.14
N ILE A 703 10.94 8.76 -26.22
CA ILE A 703 10.22 7.90 -25.29
C ILE A 703 11.23 6.97 -24.57
N PRO A 704 11.75 7.38 -23.39
CA PRO A 704 12.69 6.58 -22.61
C PRO A 704 11.98 5.57 -21.71
N ILE A 705 12.21 4.26 -21.90
CA ILE A 705 11.64 3.20 -21.04
C ILE A 705 12.77 2.56 -20.21
N ALA A 706 12.96 3.06 -18.98
CA ALA A 706 14.07 2.66 -18.10
C ALA A 706 15.44 2.61 -18.82
N PRO A 707 15.84 3.66 -19.57
CA PRO A 707 17.06 3.62 -20.38
C PRO A 707 18.31 3.59 -19.50
N VAL A 708 19.29 2.79 -19.92
CA VAL A 708 20.63 2.72 -19.31
C VAL A 708 21.45 3.93 -19.74
N GLY A 709 22.30 4.46 -18.86
CA GLY A 709 23.20 5.59 -19.16
C GLY A 709 22.67 6.97 -18.76
N THR A 710 21.48 7.06 -18.14
CA THR A 710 20.90 8.33 -17.65
C THR A 710 21.74 9.03 -16.58
N ARG A 711 22.47 8.26 -15.76
CA ARG A 711 23.33 8.82 -14.69
C ARG A 711 24.62 9.44 -15.20
N SER A 712 24.96 9.26 -16.48
CA SER A 712 26.17 9.81 -17.08
C SER A 712 26.04 11.29 -17.44
N TYR A 713 24.84 11.88 -17.30
CA TYR A 713 24.55 13.27 -17.61
C TYR A 713 23.91 13.98 -16.41
N THR A 714 24.27 15.25 -16.20
CA THR A 714 23.78 16.06 -15.08
C THR A 714 22.38 16.63 -15.35
N PRO A 715 21.61 16.98 -14.30
CA PRO A 715 20.33 17.67 -14.46
C PRO A 715 20.42 18.95 -15.31
N GLN A 716 21.52 19.70 -15.20
CA GLN A 716 21.77 20.91 -15.99
C GLN A 716 21.97 20.60 -17.47
N GLN A 717 22.64 19.48 -17.79
CA GLN A 717 22.78 19.04 -19.18
C GLN A 717 21.43 18.64 -19.78
N TYR A 718 20.55 17.99 -19.02
CA TYR A 718 19.18 17.72 -19.47
C TYR A 718 18.36 19.01 -19.64
N GLN A 719 18.52 19.99 -18.75
CA GLN A 719 17.85 21.29 -18.83
C GLN A 719 18.34 22.15 -20.02
N SER A 720 19.57 21.92 -20.50
CA SER A 720 20.14 22.65 -21.64
C SER A 720 19.54 22.26 -23.00
N ILE A 721 18.79 21.15 -23.05
CA ILE A 721 18.03 20.75 -24.23
C ILE A 721 16.82 21.68 -24.32
N GLN A 722 16.78 22.51 -25.37
CA GLN A 722 15.72 23.50 -25.55
C GLN A 722 14.34 22.83 -25.58
N ALA A 723 13.52 23.12 -24.57
CA ALA A 723 12.07 22.94 -24.67
C ALA A 723 11.53 23.99 -25.64
N ILE A 724 11.61 23.72 -26.95
CA ILE A 724 11.01 24.61 -27.92
C ILE A 724 9.49 24.45 -27.83
N ARG A 725 8.84 25.49 -27.31
CA ARG A 725 7.37 25.63 -27.28
C ARG A 725 6.79 25.45 -28.70
N PRO A 726 5.60 24.85 -28.78
CA PRO A 726 4.71 25.03 -29.92
C PRO A 726 3.44 25.78 -29.51
N ASP A 727 3.33 26.98 -30.07
CA ASP A 727 2.07 27.61 -30.41
C ASP A 727 1.25 26.72 -31.35
N SER A 728 -0.08 26.78 -31.25
CA SER A 728 -1.14 26.00 -31.94
C SER A 728 -1.09 24.49 -31.66
N GLY A 729 -2.21 23.72 -31.73
CA GLY A 729 -2.47 22.37 -31.12
C GLY A 729 -2.32 20.94 -31.78
N THR A 730 -3.40 20.32 -32.29
CA THR A 730 -3.68 18.85 -32.46
C THR A 730 -2.60 17.81 -32.83
N TYR A 731 -2.51 16.70 -32.07
CA TYR A 731 -2.60 15.26 -32.50
C TYR A 731 -2.79 14.35 -31.26
N ASP A 732 -3.90 13.59 -31.23
CA ASP A 732 -4.15 12.44 -30.34
C ASP A 732 -3.63 11.15 -31.03
N ASP A 733 -3.42 10.08 -30.24
CA ASP A 733 -3.08 8.68 -30.62
C ASP A 733 -1.62 8.21 -30.44
N LEU A 734 -1.21 7.98 -29.17
CA LEU A 734 -0.23 6.94 -28.79
C LEU A 734 -0.23 6.72 -27.25
N TYR A 735 -1.13 5.87 -26.73
CA TYR A 735 -1.12 5.44 -25.32
C TYR A 735 -0.36 4.12 -25.14
N PHE A 736 0.79 4.14 -24.46
CA PHE A 736 1.39 2.97 -23.82
C PHE A 736 1.18 3.07 -22.30
N HIS A 737 0.50 2.05 -21.73
CA HIS A 737 0.38 1.88 -20.28
C HIS A 737 1.77 1.70 -19.64
N THR A 738 1.95 2.34 -18.48
CA THR A 738 3.10 2.36 -17.55
C THR A 738 4.12 3.51 -17.72
N SER A 739 4.15 4.36 -16.69
CA SER A 739 5.28 5.21 -16.23
C SER A 739 6.36 5.58 -17.26
N CYS A 740 6.19 6.68 -18.00
CA CYS A 740 7.25 7.34 -18.80
C CYS A 740 6.99 8.85 -18.89
N PHE A 741 8.05 9.67 -18.83
CA PHE A 741 8.02 11.10 -19.13
C PHE A 741 8.05 11.30 -20.65
N CYS A 742 6.98 11.82 -21.25
CA CYS A 742 6.93 12.21 -22.67
C CYS A 742 7.14 13.73 -22.82
N PHE A 743 7.99 14.13 -23.77
CA PHE A 743 8.12 15.51 -24.26
C PHE A 743 7.69 15.53 -25.73
N CYS A 744 6.56 16.17 -26.05
CA CYS A 744 6.00 16.27 -27.42
C CYS A 744 5.57 17.71 -27.75
N ARG A 745 5.47 18.02 -29.06
CA ARG A 745 5.29 19.37 -29.61
C ARG A 745 4.00 19.48 -30.52
N ASN A 746 3.09 20.43 -30.27
CA ASN A 746 1.73 20.70 -30.87
C ASN A 746 1.67 21.34 -32.32
N GLN A 747 0.57 21.16 -33.16
CA GLN A 747 -0.25 22.17 -33.94
C GLN A 747 -1.75 21.85 -34.42
N ARG A 748 -2.73 22.83 -34.32
CA ARG A 748 -4.28 22.87 -34.42
C ARG A 748 -4.75 23.15 -35.89
N PRO A 749 -6.07 23.30 -36.27
CA PRO A 749 -7.37 22.78 -35.77
C PRO A 749 -8.34 22.26 -36.89
N GLY A 750 -9.37 21.46 -36.54
CA GLY A 750 -10.58 21.31 -37.38
C GLY A 750 -11.38 20.03 -37.13
N PHE A 751 -12.65 20.18 -36.71
CA PHE A 751 -13.68 19.15 -36.49
C PHE A 751 -13.46 18.21 -35.28
N TYR A 752 -14.56 17.69 -34.70
CA TYR A 752 -14.68 16.80 -33.52
C TYR A 752 -14.79 17.48 -32.14
N PHE A 753 -15.98 18.01 -31.81
CA PHE A 753 -16.28 18.67 -30.52
C PHE A 753 -16.79 17.72 -29.40
N GLU A 754 -17.25 16.50 -29.68
CA GLU A 754 -17.84 15.62 -28.64
C GLU A 754 -16.83 14.71 -27.94
N GLY A 755 -15.95 14.02 -28.67
CA GLY A 755 -14.96 13.10 -28.07
C GLY A 755 -13.92 13.79 -27.18
N ARG A 756 -13.63 15.07 -27.45
CA ARG A 756 -12.65 15.86 -26.69
C ARG A 756 -13.13 16.26 -25.29
N ALA A 757 -14.45 16.42 -25.10
CA ALA A 757 -15.02 16.73 -23.80
C ALA A 757 -14.92 15.54 -22.83
N GLN A 758 -15.05 14.31 -23.35
CA GLN A 758 -14.94 13.07 -22.57
C GLN A 758 -13.50 12.85 -22.06
N ALA A 759 -12.48 12.96 -22.91
CA ALA A 759 -11.08 12.82 -22.50
C ALA A 759 -10.65 13.92 -21.52
N LEU A 760 -11.01 15.18 -21.79
CA LEU A 760 -10.75 16.28 -20.84
C LEU A 760 -11.45 16.07 -19.49
N SER A 761 -12.60 15.39 -19.44
CA SER A 761 -13.36 15.23 -18.20
C SER A 761 -12.76 14.21 -17.24
N ALA A 762 -12.39 13.02 -17.73
CA ALA A 762 -11.74 11.99 -16.92
C ALA A 762 -10.33 12.43 -16.54
N ASP A 763 -9.57 13.06 -17.45
CA ASP A 763 -8.22 13.56 -17.14
C ASP A 763 -8.24 14.75 -16.18
N SER A 764 -9.21 15.68 -16.32
CA SER A 764 -9.34 16.80 -15.39
C SER A 764 -9.77 16.32 -14.01
N LEU A 765 -10.69 15.35 -13.94
CA LEU A 765 -11.08 14.72 -12.67
C LEU A 765 -9.91 13.91 -12.09
N SER A 766 -9.16 13.16 -12.91
CA SER A 766 -7.95 12.45 -12.50
C SER A 766 -6.92 13.42 -11.94
N TYR A 767 -6.68 14.55 -12.60
CA TYR A 767 -5.73 15.55 -12.14
C TYR A 767 -6.19 16.26 -10.86
N LEU A 768 -7.51 16.50 -10.73
CA LEU A 768 -8.14 17.05 -9.53
C LEU A 768 -8.23 16.06 -8.37
N THR A 769 -8.01 14.77 -8.60
CA THR A 769 -8.07 13.73 -7.56
C THR A 769 -6.66 13.21 -7.23
N SER A 770 -5.86 12.80 -8.22
CA SER A 770 -4.48 12.23 -8.16
C SER A 770 -3.49 13.00 -7.28
N ARG A 771 -3.64 14.32 -7.16
CA ARG A 771 -2.65 15.18 -6.50
C ARG A 771 -3.19 15.96 -5.30
N PHE A 772 -4.47 15.81 -4.99
CA PHE A 772 -5.16 16.61 -3.97
C PHE A 772 -5.07 16.03 -2.57
N GLY A 773 -4.78 14.72 -2.44
CA GLY A 773 -4.55 14.07 -1.16
C GLY A 773 -3.29 14.54 -0.41
N ALA A 774 -2.43 15.40 -0.99
CA ALA A 774 -1.19 15.84 -0.34
C ALA A 774 -0.64 17.24 -0.69
N GLN A 775 -1.13 17.97 -1.71
CA GLN A 775 -0.53 19.27 -2.10
C GLN A 775 -1.56 20.28 -2.67
N GLN A 776 -2.02 21.23 -1.85
CA GLN A 776 -2.81 22.40 -2.28
C GLN A 776 -2.18 23.14 -3.47
N ASP A 777 -0.85 23.13 -3.59
CA ASP A 777 -0.12 23.76 -4.69
C ASP A 777 -0.41 23.13 -6.07
N ALA A 778 -0.74 21.84 -6.14
CA ALA A 778 -1.05 21.17 -7.41
C ALA A 778 -2.40 21.64 -7.97
N ALA A 779 -3.38 21.84 -7.07
CA ALA A 779 -4.68 22.41 -7.39
C ALA A 779 -4.56 23.80 -7.99
N LEU A 780 -3.79 24.66 -7.31
CA LEU A 780 -3.61 26.05 -7.72
C LEU A 780 -2.94 26.13 -9.09
N ARG A 781 -1.92 25.31 -9.36
CA ARG A 781 -1.27 25.26 -10.69
C ARG A 781 -2.22 24.78 -11.80
N PHE A 782 -3.13 23.84 -11.50
CA PHE A 782 -4.15 23.42 -12.46
C PHE A 782 -5.08 24.58 -12.79
N LEU A 783 -5.59 25.26 -11.76
CA LEU A 783 -6.50 26.40 -11.93
C LEU A 783 -5.82 27.56 -12.66
N ASP A 784 -4.53 27.85 -12.38
CA ASP A 784 -3.77 28.88 -13.11
C ASP A 784 -3.77 28.60 -14.62
N ARG A 785 -3.43 27.37 -15.01
CA ARG A 785 -3.43 26.97 -16.42
C ARG A 785 -4.82 27.09 -17.05
N ILE A 786 -5.87 26.70 -16.33
CA ILE A 786 -7.25 26.83 -16.84
C ILE A 786 -7.63 28.30 -17.01
N ALA A 787 -7.26 29.17 -16.06
CA ALA A 787 -7.52 30.61 -16.17
C ALA A 787 -6.80 31.23 -17.37
N GLU A 788 -5.55 30.84 -17.61
CA GLU A 788 -4.78 31.24 -18.80
C GLU A 788 -5.44 30.73 -20.09
N GLU A 789 -5.84 29.45 -20.15
CA GLU A 789 -6.51 28.86 -21.31
C GLU A 789 -7.86 29.51 -21.64
N LEU A 790 -8.60 29.93 -20.61
CA LEU A 790 -9.90 30.59 -20.77
C LEU A 790 -9.78 32.11 -20.92
N GLU A 791 -8.58 32.67 -20.84
CA GLU A 791 -8.33 34.12 -20.81
C GLU A 791 -9.22 34.80 -19.75
N LEU A 792 -9.18 34.27 -18.53
CA LEU A 792 -9.90 34.82 -17.37
C LEU A 792 -8.90 35.30 -16.31
N PRO A 793 -8.99 36.54 -15.80
CA PRO A 793 -8.15 36.98 -14.69
C PRO A 793 -8.39 36.11 -13.46
N MET A 794 -7.28 35.59 -12.91
CA MET A 794 -7.22 34.77 -11.70
C MET A 794 -6.67 35.60 -10.55
N LYS A 795 -7.42 35.72 -9.46
CA LYS A 795 -6.97 36.34 -8.22
C LYS A 795 -6.82 35.29 -7.12
N LYS A 796 -5.70 35.32 -6.40
CA LYS A 796 -5.42 34.45 -5.26
C LYS A 796 -5.35 35.27 -3.99
N ILE A 797 -6.08 34.86 -2.97
CA ILE A 797 -6.22 35.58 -1.71
C ILE A 797 -5.93 34.59 -0.59
N GLU A 798 -4.82 34.80 0.12
CA GLU A 798 -4.50 34.04 1.30
C GLU A 798 -5.29 34.59 2.50
N VAL A 799 -6.28 33.82 2.96
CA VAL A 799 -7.17 34.22 4.07
C VAL A 799 -6.64 33.78 5.42
N CYS A 800 -5.80 32.76 5.44
CA CYS A 800 -5.05 32.27 6.58
C CYS A 800 -3.74 31.66 6.06
N PRO A 801 -2.67 31.54 6.86
CA PRO A 801 -1.42 30.94 6.43
C PRO A 801 -1.61 29.56 5.80
N GLY A 802 -1.25 29.42 4.53
CA GLY A 802 -1.41 28.20 3.73
C GLY A 802 -2.85 27.92 3.24
N ARG A 803 -3.79 28.86 3.38
CA ARG A 803 -5.17 28.75 2.91
C ARG A 803 -5.46 29.83 1.88
N VAL A 804 -5.37 29.46 0.61
CA VAL A 804 -5.58 30.37 -0.53
C VAL A 804 -6.94 30.14 -1.18
N VAL A 805 -7.76 31.19 -1.21
CA VAL A 805 -8.97 31.28 -2.04
C VAL A 805 -8.57 31.76 -3.43
N SER A 806 -9.01 31.05 -4.46
CA SER A 806 -8.75 31.40 -5.86
C SER A 806 -10.04 31.80 -6.58
N ILE A 807 -9.99 32.87 -7.36
CA ILE A 807 -11.16 33.45 -8.03
C ILE A 807 -10.82 33.73 -9.48
N MET A 808 -11.50 33.05 -10.41
CA MET A 808 -11.50 33.41 -11.83
C MET A 808 -12.70 34.30 -12.12
N THR A 809 -12.50 35.37 -12.88
CA THR A 809 -13.58 36.33 -13.17
C THR A 809 -13.85 36.42 -14.66
N TRP A 810 -15.10 36.16 -15.05
CA TRP A 810 -15.62 36.46 -16.38
C TRP A 810 -16.46 37.72 -16.32
N GLU A 811 -15.86 38.83 -16.73
CA GLU A 811 -16.46 40.17 -16.68
C GLU A 811 -17.69 40.28 -17.59
N GLY A 812 -18.78 40.79 -17.03
CA GLY A 812 -20.04 41.00 -17.74
C GLY A 812 -20.04 42.29 -18.57
N THR A 813 -21.04 42.45 -19.44
CA THR A 813 -21.20 43.70 -20.21
C THR A 813 -21.64 44.88 -19.36
N ASN A 814 -22.23 44.63 -18.19
CA ASN A 814 -22.55 45.65 -17.20
C ASN A 814 -21.99 45.25 -15.82
N THR A 815 -20.86 45.86 -15.45
CA THR A 815 -20.12 45.57 -14.23
C THR A 815 -20.69 46.23 -12.97
N THR A 816 -21.69 47.12 -13.09
CA THR A 816 -22.35 47.75 -11.93
C THR A 816 -23.40 46.85 -11.30
N LEU A 817 -23.98 45.95 -12.09
CA LEU A 817 -24.95 44.95 -11.61
C LEU A 817 -24.27 43.96 -10.65
N LYS A 818 -25.05 43.39 -9.72
CA LYS A 818 -24.55 42.34 -8.85
C LYS A 818 -24.13 41.11 -9.67
N SER A 819 -23.00 40.53 -9.29
CA SER A 819 -22.38 39.39 -9.95
C SER A 819 -22.99 38.06 -9.51
N ILE A 820 -22.67 36.99 -10.25
CA ILE A 820 -23.02 35.61 -9.90
C ILE A 820 -21.77 34.88 -9.46
N LEU A 821 -21.89 34.13 -8.38
CA LEU A 821 -20.83 33.30 -7.85
C LEU A 821 -21.11 31.82 -8.16
N LEU A 822 -20.15 31.16 -8.80
CA LEU A 822 -20.08 29.70 -8.91
C LEU A 822 -19.04 29.23 -7.89
N ASN A 823 -19.51 28.86 -6.70
CA ASN A 823 -18.66 28.41 -5.60
C ASN A 823 -18.30 26.93 -5.76
N SER A 824 -17.06 26.59 -5.40
CA SER A 824 -16.65 25.21 -5.18
C SER A 824 -15.45 25.12 -4.24
N HIS A 825 -15.23 23.97 -3.61
CA HIS A 825 -14.07 23.76 -2.75
C HIS A 825 -12.97 22.91 -3.41
N THR A 826 -11.77 22.96 -2.84
CA THR A 826 -10.57 22.32 -3.38
C THR A 826 -10.09 21.13 -2.56
N ASP A 827 -10.41 21.03 -1.28
CA ASP A 827 -10.04 19.91 -0.43
C ASP A 827 -10.92 18.67 -0.65
N VAL A 828 -10.48 17.53 -0.09
CA VAL A 828 -11.22 16.25 -0.10
C VAL A 828 -10.99 15.55 1.24
N VAL A 829 -11.93 14.71 1.67
CA VAL A 829 -11.72 13.82 2.81
C VAL A 829 -10.66 12.72 2.53
N PRO A 830 -10.00 12.18 3.56
CA PRO A 830 -9.05 11.07 3.42
C PRO A 830 -9.66 9.81 2.75
N VAL A 831 -8.80 9.03 2.09
CA VAL A 831 -9.15 7.78 1.40
C VAL A 831 -8.47 6.58 2.06
N PHE A 832 -9.23 5.48 2.19
CA PHE A 832 -8.72 4.14 2.52
C PHE A 832 -8.62 3.32 1.24
N GLN A 833 -7.45 3.34 0.58
CA GLN A 833 -7.25 2.84 -0.78
C GLN A 833 -7.62 1.35 -0.96
N GLU A 834 -7.54 0.57 0.11
CA GLU A 834 -7.89 -0.86 0.19
C GLU A 834 -9.39 -1.16 -0.02
N HIS A 835 -10.26 -0.18 0.22
CA HIS A 835 -11.70 -0.33 0.01
C HIS A 835 -12.15 0.13 -1.39
N TRP A 836 -11.22 0.64 -2.20
CA TRP A 836 -11.50 1.08 -3.56
C TRP A 836 -11.17 0.00 -4.59
N LYS A 837 -12.10 -0.20 -5.53
CA LYS A 837 -12.03 -1.08 -6.69
C LYS A 837 -10.93 -0.62 -7.65
N TYR A 838 -10.70 0.69 -7.72
CA TYR A 838 -9.67 1.33 -8.54
C TYR A 838 -8.92 2.37 -7.70
N ASP A 839 -7.80 2.92 -8.20
CA ASP A 839 -7.10 3.99 -7.49
C ASP A 839 -8.06 5.19 -7.32
N ALA A 840 -8.31 5.59 -6.07
CA ALA A 840 -9.29 6.62 -5.72
C ALA A 840 -8.96 7.98 -6.31
N PHE A 841 -7.72 8.16 -6.72
CA PHE A 841 -7.22 9.40 -7.25
C PHE A 841 -6.87 9.28 -8.74
N SER A 842 -7.17 8.16 -9.38
CA SER A 842 -6.90 7.96 -10.81
C SER A 842 -8.01 8.46 -11.73
N ALA A 843 -9.21 8.72 -11.21
CA ALA A 843 -10.44 8.89 -11.99
C ALA A 843 -10.66 7.78 -13.02
N PHE A 844 -10.48 6.52 -12.59
CA PHE A 844 -10.60 5.37 -13.46
C PHE A 844 -12.02 5.26 -14.02
N ARG A 845 -12.14 5.22 -15.35
CA ARG A 845 -13.40 4.98 -16.06
C ARG A 845 -13.56 3.49 -16.35
N ASP A 846 -14.62 2.86 -15.84
CA ASP A 846 -14.94 1.47 -16.17
C ASP A 846 -15.64 1.32 -17.54
N ALA A 847 -15.97 0.09 -17.91
CA ALA A 847 -16.60 -0.22 -19.19
C ALA A 847 -18.04 0.33 -19.29
N GLU A 848 -18.70 0.52 -18.15
CA GLU A 848 -20.04 1.07 -18.02
C GLU A 848 -20.06 2.61 -18.01
N GLY A 849 -18.88 3.26 -18.10
CA GLY A 849 -18.72 4.70 -18.12
C GLY A 849 -18.75 5.33 -16.72
N ASN A 850 -18.63 4.56 -15.65
CA ASN A 850 -18.52 5.07 -14.29
C ASN A 850 -17.09 5.55 -14.02
N ILE A 851 -16.95 6.82 -13.66
CA ILE A 851 -15.67 7.45 -13.35
C ILE A 851 -15.48 7.40 -11.84
N TYR A 852 -14.62 6.48 -11.38
CA TYR A 852 -14.30 6.27 -9.97
C TYR A 852 -13.20 7.22 -9.50
N ALA A 853 -13.55 8.16 -8.63
CA ALA A 853 -12.62 9.10 -8.04
C ALA A 853 -13.15 9.68 -6.73
N ARG A 854 -12.27 9.99 -5.78
CA ARG A 854 -12.64 10.78 -4.59
C ARG A 854 -12.96 12.20 -5.03
N GLY A 855 -14.18 12.66 -4.79
CA GLY A 855 -14.70 13.93 -5.29
C GLY A 855 -15.28 13.88 -6.70
N SER A 856 -15.61 12.68 -7.18
CA SER A 856 -16.45 12.49 -8.38
C SER A 856 -17.91 12.89 -8.14
N GLN A 857 -18.36 13.02 -6.90
CA GLN A 857 -19.62 13.62 -6.47
C GLN A 857 -19.41 14.87 -5.61
N ASP A 858 -18.41 14.88 -4.72
CA ASP A 858 -18.15 16.00 -3.79
C ASP A 858 -16.71 16.57 -3.87
N MET A 859 -16.49 17.69 -4.54
CA MET A 859 -17.40 18.30 -5.52
C MET A 859 -16.65 18.60 -6.83
N LYS A 860 -15.54 17.89 -7.08
CA LYS A 860 -14.64 18.19 -8.21
C LYS A 860 -15.35 18.00 -9.55
N CYS A 861 -16.37 17.15 -9.61
CA CYS A 861 -17.22 17.04 -10.79
C CYS A 861 -17.92 18.37 -11.12
N VAL A 862 -18.55 19.03 -10.14
CA VAL A 862 -19.22 20.32 -10.29
C VAL A 862 -18.21 21.42 -10.66
N THR A 863 -17.04 21.43 -10.01
CA THR A 863 -15.94 22.34 -10.35
C THR A 863 -15.59 22.29 -11.85
N ILE A 864 -15.41 21.08 -12.40
CA ILE A 864 -15.10 20.92 -13.82
C ILE A 864 -16.32 21.24 -14.68
N GLN A 865 -17.54 20.90 -14.26
CA GLN A 865 -18.74 21.24 -15.02
C GLN A 865 -18.92 22.75 -15.19
N TYR A 866 -18.67 23.55 -14.15
CA TYR A 866 -18.64 25.02 -14.25
C TYR A 866 -17.60 25.50 -15.26
N ILE A 867 -16.36 25.03 -15.13
CA ILE A 867 -15.26 25.42 -16.01
C ILE A 867 -15.57 25.08 -17.48
N GLN A 868 -16.13 23.88 -17.74
CA GLN A 868 -16.45 23.44 -19.10
C GLN A 868 -17.65 24.19 -19.68
N ALA A 869 -18.69 24.48 -18.89
CA ALA A 869 -19.82 25.28 -19.34
C ALA A 869 -19.35 26.69 -19.74
N VAL A 870 -18.52 27.33 -18.90
CA VAL A 870 -17.93 28.64 -19.24
C VAL A 870 -17.05 28.57 -20.49
N ARG A 871 -16.24 27.51 -20.64
CA ARG A 871 -15.41 27.29 -21.84
C ARG A 871 -16.26 27.23 -23.11
N ARG A 872 -17.36 26.47 -23.09
CA ARG A 872 -18.25 26.32 -24.26
C ARG A 872 -18.98 27.62 -24.57
N LEU A 873 -19.53 28.30 -23.57
CA LEU A 873 -20.20 29.60 -23.75
C LEU A 873 -19.24 30.68 -24.28
N LYS A 874 -17.98 30.71 -23.83
CA LYS A 874 -16.96 31.61 -24.40
C LYS A 874 -16.60 31.24 -25.83
N ALA A 875 -16.49 29.96 -26.16
CA ALA A 875 -16.22 29.50 -27.52
C ALA A 875 -17.37 29.84 -28.50
N GLU A 876 -18.62 29.90 -28.01
CA GLU A 876 -19.78 30.43 -28.75
C GLU A 876 -19.76 31.96 -28.93
N GLY A 877 -18.79 32.67 -28.34
CA GLY A 877 -18.70 34.13 -28.39
C GLY A 877 -19.71 34.84 -27.48
N ARG A 878 -20.32 34.15 -26.51
CA ARG A 878 -21.25 34.81 -25.57
C ARG A 878 -20.50 35.76 -24.65
N LYS A 879 -21.20 36.80 -24.19
CA LYS A 879 -20.79 37.63 -23.06
C LYS A 879 -21.99 37.78 -22.11
N PRO A 880 -21.83 37.44 -20.81
CA PRO A 880 -22.92 37.58 -19.86
C PRO A 880 -23.20 39.06 -19.56
N MET A 881 -24.45 39.40 -19.21
CA MET A 881 -24.80 40.76 -18.82
C MET A 881 -24.17 41.10 -17.46
N ARG A 882 -24.34 40.22 -16.47
CA ARG A 882 -23.71 40.29 -15.14
C ARG A 882 -22.33 39.61 -15.14
N THR A 883 -21.43 40.08 -14.30
CA THR A 883 -20.13 39.41 -14.06
C THR A 883 -20.33 38.04 -13.42
N VAL A 884 -19.55 37.04 -13.85
CA VAL A 884 -19.57 35.68 -13.29
C VAL A 884 -18.21 35.38 -12.65
N HIS A 885 -18.21 35.02 -11.37
CA HIS A 885 -17.02 34.59 -10.63
C HIS A 885 -17.03 33.09 -10.41
N LEU A 886 -15.95 32.39 -10.75
CA LEU A 886 -15.71 31.01 -10.32
C LEU A 886 -14.76 31.07 -9.14
N MET A 887 -15.22 30.59 -7.98
CA MET A 887 -14.46 30.64 -6.75
C MET A 887 -14.12 29.24 -6.26
N PHE A 888 -12.87 29.06 -5.87
CA PHE A 888 -12.29 27.81 -5.41
C PHE A 888 -11.74 28.03 -4.00
N VAL A 889 -12.45 27.52 -3.00
CA VAL A 889 -12.12 27.71 -1.58
C VAL A 889 -11.45 26.49 -0.96
N PRO A 890 -10.56 26.67 0.02
CA PRO A 890 -10.05 25.56 0.82
C PRO A 890 -10.87 25.38 2.11
N ASP A 891 -10.65 24.26 2.80
CA ASP A 891 -11.06 24.04 4.20
C ASP A 891 -12.55 23.66 4.38
N GLU A 892 -13.32 23.46 3.31
CA GLU A 892 -14.75 23.13 3.37
C GLU A 892 -14.95 21.81 4.13
N GLU A 893 -14.20 20.77 3.76
CA GLU A 893 -14.32 19.38 4.27
C GLU A 893 -13.96 19.26 5.76
N VAL A 894 -13.45 20.34 6.36
CA VAL A 894 -13.12 20.46 7.79
C VAL A 894 -13.88 21.59 8.49
N GLY A 895 -14.91 22.15 7.84
CA GLY A 895 -15.88 23.09 8.43
C GLY A 895 -15.87 24.52 7.88
N GLY A 896 -14.97 24.87 6.96
CA GLY A 896 -14.92 26.15 6.24
C GLY A 896 -14.53 27.38 7.08
N ASN A 897 -14.21 27.20 8.37
CA ASN A 897 -13.92 28.32 9.29
C ASN A 897 -12.69 29.14 8.86
N LYS A 898 -11.63 28.47 8.38
CA LYS A 898 -10.40 29.14 7.91
C LYS A 898 -10.40 29.39 6.40
N GLY A 899 -11.47 28.99 5.71
CA GLY A 899 -11.72 29.24 4.30
C GLY A 899 -12.80 30.30 4.13
N MET A 900 -13.99 29.88 3.73
CA MET A 900 -15.12 30.77 3.40
C MET A 900 -15.51 31.69 4.56
N GLU A 901 -15.61 31.20 5.80
CA GLU A 901 -16.06 32.05 6.93
C GLU A 901 -15.12 33.26 7.14
N THR A 902 -13.83 33.05 6.96
CA THR A 902 -12.84 34.12 7.03
C THR A 902 -12.91 34.99 5.78
N PHE A 903 -13.13 34.39 4.60
CA PHE A 903 -13.18 35.12 3.35
C PHE A 903 -14.38 36.05 3.21
N VAL A 904 -15.59 35.66 3.64
CA VAL A 904 -16.78 36.53 3.56
C VAL A 904 -16.64 37.83 4.37
N LYS A 905 -15.76 37.82 5.37
CA LYS A 905 -15.41 38.99 6.19
C LYS A 905 -14.29 39.84 5.55
N HIS A 906 -13.57 39.30 4.58
CA HIS A 906 -12.43 39.94 3.91
C HIS A 906 -12.90 41.04 2.94
N PRO A 907 -12.18 42.18 2.82
CA PRO A 907 -12.58 43.29 1.94
C PRO A 907 -12.74 42.90 0.47
N GLU A 908 -11.94 41.93 0.01
CA GLU A 908 -12.01 41.44 -1.37
C GLU A 908 -13.31 40.71 -1.69
N PHE A 909 -13.94 40.03 -0.73
CA PHE A 909 -15.24 39.39 -0.95
C PHE A 909 -16.32 40.43 -1.27
N LYS A 910 -16.31 41.56 -0.55
CA LYS A 910 -17.23 42.69 -0.84
C LYS A 910 -17.02 43.28 -2.24
N LYS A 911 -15.77 43.32 -2.74
CA LYS A 911 -15.44 43.81 -4.08
C LYS A 911 -15.98 42.92 -5.21
N LEU A 912 -16.30 41.66 -4.92
CA LEU A 912 -16.91 40.77 -5.91
C LEU A 912 -18.35 41.19 -6.25
N ASN A 913 -18.99 42.04 -5.43
CA ASN A 913 -20.35 42.54 -5.65
C ASN A 913 -21.39 41.42 -5.91
N ILE A 914 -21.29 40.30 -5.19
CA ILE A 914 -22.10 39.10 -5.44
C ILE A 914 -23.56 39.36 -5.07
N GLY A 915 -24.47 38.98 -5.97
CA GLY A 915 -25.92 39.03 -5.78
C GLY A 915 -26.56 37.65 -5.62
N PHE A 916 -25.95 36.60 -6.17
CA PHE A 916 -26.45 35.23 -6.08
C PHE A 916 -25.31 34.22 -6.21
N ALA A 917 -25.40 33.10 -5.48
CA ALA A 917 -24.41 32.03 -5.51
C ALA A 917 -25.01 30.65 -5.82
N LEU A 918 -24.29 29.88 -6.62
CA LEU A 918 -24.46 28.44 -6.73
C LEU A 918 -23.33 27.73 -6.00
N ASP A 919 -23.66 26.64 -5.33
CA ASP A 919 -22.73 25.82 -4.54
C ASP A 919 -23.03 24.33 -4.74
N GLU A 920 -22.30 23.46 -4.04
CA GLU A 920 -22.51 22.02 -4.12
C GLU A 920 -23.90 21.56 -3.66
N GLY A 921 -24.33 20.43 -4.24
CA GLY A 921 -25.53 19.70 -3.87
C GLY A 921 -25.19 18.23 -3.65
N LEU A 922 -26.21 17.38 -3.64
CA LEU A 922 -26.09 15.93 -3.50
C LEU A 922 -26.59 15.23 -4.75
N ALA A 923 -26.10 14.02 -4.97
CA ALA A 923 -26.71 13.10 -5.92
C ALA A 923 -28.14 12.73 -5.48
N ASN A 924 -29.02 12.48 -6.45
CA ASN A 924 -30.35 11.95 -6.22
C ASN A 924 -30.46 10.55 -6.85
N PRO A 925 -30.77 9.49 -6.07
CA PRO A 925 -30.93 8.14 -6.60
C PRO A 925 -32.12 7.98 -7.57
N GLY A 926 -33.10 8.88 -7.49
CA GLY A 926 -34.29 8.93 -8.35
C GLY A 926 -34.13 9.81 -9.58
N GLU A 927 -35.26 10.10 -10.24
CA GLU A 927 -35.29 10.90 -11.47
C GLU A 927 -35.10 12.40 -11.25
N ALA A 928 -35.48 12.88 -10.06
CA ALA A 928 -35.45 14.29 -9.71
C ALA A 928 -34.03 14.82 -9.47
N PHE A 929 -33.91 16.14 -9.45
CA PHE A 929 -32.70 16.85 -9.07
C PHE A 929 -32.97 17.61 -7.78
N THR A 930 -32.21 17.29 -6.73
CA THR A 930 -32.37 17.95 -5.44
C THR A 930 -31.73 19.33 -5.45
N VAL A 931 -32.44 20.31 -4.89
CA VAL A 931 -32.05 21.71 -4.81
C VAL A 931 -32.09 22.16 -3.36
N PHE A 932 -30.97 22.67 -2.87
CA PHE A 932 -30.80 22.97 -1.46
C PHE A 932 -30.78 24.47 -1.20
N TYR A 933 -31.82 24.96 -0.53
CA TYR A 933 -32.03 26.39 -0.29
C TYR A 933 -31.67 26.84 1.13
N GLY A 934 -31.35 25.87 2.00
CA GLY A 934 -30.86 26.07 3.36
C GLY A 934 -30.08 24.83 3.80
N GLU A 935 -29.51 24.86 5.00
CA GLU A 935 -28.77 23.73 5.56
C GLU A 935 -28.99 23.60 7.06
N ARG A 936 -28.68 22.43 7.60
CA ARG A 936 -28.74 22.20 9.05
C ARG A 936 -27.57 22.85 9.77
N ASN A 937 -27.85 23.38 10.95
CA ASN A 937 -26.87 23.95 11.86
C ASN A 937 -26.12 22.85 12.62
N PRO A 938 -24.79 22.71 12.45
CA PRO A 938 -23.98 21.76 13.20
C PRO A 938 -23.59 22.33 14.57
N TRP A 939 -24.05 21.67 15.64
CA TRP A 939 -23.65 21.95 17.01
C TRP A 939 -22.92 20.74 17.59
N TRP A 940 -21.66 20.94 17.94
CA TRP A 940 -20.86 19.92 18.63
C TRP A 940 -20.68 20.35 20.07
N ILE A 941 -21.35 19.66 20.98
CA ILE A 941 -21.41 20.00 22.39
C ILE A 941 -20.68 18.95 23.22
N THR A 942 -19.91 19.39 24.22
CA THR A 942 -19.40 18.55 25.30
C THR A 942 -20.02 19.02 26.61
N VAL A 943 -20.72 18.13 27.29
CA VAL A 943 -21.27 18.34 28.63
C VAL A 943 -20.29 17.76 29.65
N HIS A 944 -19.88 18.60 30.59
CA HIS A 944 -18.99 18.28 31.70
C HIS A 944 -19.81 18.07 32.96
N CYS A 945 -19.70 16.87 33.53
CA CYS A 945 -20.45 16.42 34.70
C CYS A 945 -19.47 16.20 35.87
N PRO A 946 -19.26 17.20 36.74
CA PRO A 946 -18.53 17.01 37.99
C PRO A 946 -19.38 16.23 39.01
N GLY A 947 -18.74 15.56 39.96
CA GLY A 947 -19.43 14.84 41.03
C GLY A 947 -18.51 14.37 42.14
N SER A 948 -19.10 13.81 43.19
CA SER A 948 -18.39 13.39 44.39
C SER A 948 -17.49 12.16 44.11
N PRO A 949 -16.16 12.26 44.27
CA PRO A 949 -15.29 11.08 44.18
C PRO A 949 -15.37 10.24 45.46
N GLY A 950 -14.94 8.98 45.37
CA GLY A 950 -14.91 8.10 46.52
C GLY A 950 -14.50 6.67 46.17
N HIS A 951 -14.46 5.79 47.17
CA HIS A 951 -14.15 4.38 46.94
C HIS A 951 -15.38 3.67 46.35
N GLY A 952 -15.21 2.88 45.29
CA GLY A 952 -16.30 2.19 44.59
C GLY A 952 -17.09 1.17 45.42
N SER A 953 -16.66 0.90 46.66
CA SER A 953 -17.40 0.08 47.63
C SER A 953 -18.40 0.87 48.47
N ARG A 954 -18.55 2.17 48.23
CA ARG A 954 -19.46 3.07 48.95
C ARG A 954 -20.55 3.54 48.00
N PHE A 955 -21.77 3.70 48.52
CA PHE A 955 -22.87 4.38 47.82
C PHE A 955 -22.69 5.89 47.98
N VAL A 956 -21.71 6.45 47.27
CA VAL A 956 -21.50 7.90 47.22
C VAL A 956 -22.62 8.50 46.37
N GLU A 957 -23.27 9.54 46.88
CA GLU A 957 -24.32 10.29 46.18
C GLU A 957 -23.71 11.44 45.35
N ASN A 958 -24.50 11.98 44.41
CA ASN A 958 -24.10 13.12 43.57
C ASN A 958 -22.87 12.80 42.71
N THR A 959 -22.82 11.60 42.15
CA THR A 959 -21.67 11.13 41.35
C THR A 959 -21.69 11.68 39.94
N ALA A 960 -20.52 11.86 39.34
CA ALA A 960 -20.39 12.32 37.96
C ALA A 960 -21.15 11.41 36.96
N ALA A 961 -21.19 10.11 37.24
CA ALA A 961 -21.87 9.11 36.42
C ALA A 961 -23.40 9.22 36.47
N GLU A 962 -23.99 9.52 37.64
CA GLU A 962 -25.45 9.73 37.77
C GLU A 962 -25.91 10.94 36.96
N LYS A 963 -25.19 12.06 37.06
CA LYS A 963 -25.48 13.27 36.29
C LYS A 963 -25.32 13.03 34.80
N MET A 964 -24.22 12.39 34.40
CA MET A 964 -23.99 12.04 33.00
C MET A 964 -25.11 11.15 32.45
N ARG A 965 -25.57 10.15 33.21
CA ARG A 965 -26.68 9.30 32.81
C ARG A 965 -27.94 10.12 32.54
N GLN A 966 -28.25 11.10 33.39
CA GLN A 966 -29.40 11.96 33.20
C GLN A 966 -29.27 12.82 31.93
N VAL A 967 -28.10 13.42 31.70
CA VAL A 967 -27.81 14.16 30.45
C VAL A 967 -28.00 13.26 29.23
N ILE A 968 -27.40 12.05 29.23
CA ILE A 968 -27.50 11.10 28.12
C ILE A 968 -28.97 10.75 27.83
N ASN A 969 -29.75 10.47 28.87
CA ASN A 969 -31.17 10.16 28.71
C ASN A 969 -31.92 11.33 28.06
N SER A 970 -31.76 12.57 28.54
CA SER A 970 -32.46 13.73 27.97
C SER A 970 -32.15 13.93 26.48
N PHE A 971 -30.88 13.84 26.07
CA PHE A 971 -30.48 13.96 24.67
C PHE A 971 -31.01 12.81 23.80
N LEU A 972 -30.97 11.57 24.30
CA LEU A 972 -31.43 10.40 23.54
C LEU A 972 -32.96 10.27 23.49
N ASP A 973 -33.67 10.71 24.53
CA ASP A 973 -35.13 10.80 24.52
C ASP A 973 -35.60 11.84 23.50
N PHE A 974 -34.90 12.99 23.41
CA PHE A 974 -35.15 13.97 22.36
C PHE A 974 -34.87 13.40 20.96
N ARG A 975 -33.78 12.65 20.79
CA ARG A 975 -33.47 11.95 19.52
C ARG A 975 -34.61 11.03 19.08
N GLU A 976 -35.16 10.22 19.98
CA GLU A 976 -36.25 9.30 19.63
C GLU A 976 -37.54 10.06 19.27
N LYS A 977 -37.81 11.22 19.90
CA LYS A 977 -38.91 12.11 19.50
C LYS A 977 -38.73 12.64 18.08
N GLU A 978 -37.54 13.14 17.73
CA GLU A 978 -37.26 13.66 16.38
C GLU A 978 -37.29 12.54 15.32
N LYS A 979 -36.79 11.36 15.65
CA LYS A 979 -36.88 10.17 14.79
C LYS A 979 -38.33 9.74 14.57
N HIS A 980 -39.18 9.82 15.59
CA HIS A 980 -40.60 9.55 15.45
C HIS A 980 -41.28 10.59 14.54
N ARG A 981 -40.96 11.89 14.68
CA ARG A 981 -41.44 12.95 13.78
C ARG A 981 -41.09 12.68 12.31
N LEU A 982 -39.85 12.24 12.04
CA LEU A 982 -39.43 11.85 10.70
C LEU A 982 -40.24 10.68 10.14
N ASN A 983 -40.50 9.65 10.95
CA ASN A 983 -41.18 8.42 10.51
C ASN A 983 -42.70 8.57 10.35
N THR A 984 -43.31 9.62 10.93
CA THR A 984 -44.78 9.78 10.99
C THR A 984 -45.34 10.79 10.01
N SER A 985 -44.50 11.67 9.46
CA SER A 985 -44.91 12.67 8.47
C SER A 985 -44.44 12.25 7.10
N GLU A 986 -45.37 12.07 6.15
CA GLU A 986 -45.01 11.87 4.73
C GLU A 986 -44.29 13.10 4.12
N CYS A 987 -44.38 14.27 4.77
CA CYS A 987 -43.84 15.53 4.27
C CYS A 987 -42.48 15.91 4.87
N PHE A 988 -41.96 15.19 5.88
CA PHE A 988 -40.66 15.52 6.47
C PHE A 988 -39.54 14.69 5.87
N THR A 989 -38.47 15.38 5.50
CA THR A 989 -37.21 14.79 5.06
C THR A 989 -36.20 14.76 6.20
N LEU A 990 -35.05 14.12 5.96
CA LEU A 990 -33.89 14.26 6.81
C LEU A 990 -33.24 15.66 6.68
N GLY A 991 -33.87 16.65 6.07
CA GLY A 991 -33.54 18.07 6.23
C GLY A 991 -34.28 18.72 7.42
N ASP A 992 -35.43 18.17 7.83
CA ASP A 992 -36.46 18.90 8.60
C ASP A 992 -36.53 18.59 10.11
N VAL A 993 -35.85 17.54 10.56
CA VAL A 993 -35.77 17.12 11.98
C VAL A 993 -34.40 17.41 12.61
N THR A 994 -34.28 17.41 13.93
CA THR A 994 -32.97 17.51 14.60
C THR A 994 -32.40 16.12 14.83
N THR A 995 -31.19 15.84 14.31
CA THR A 995 -30.48 14.60 14.66
C THR A 995 -29.54 14.83 15.81
N VAL A 996 -29.49 13.89 16.76
CA VAL A 996 -28.58 13.91 17.91
C VAL A 996 -27.85 12.57 17.97
N ASN A 997 -26.52 12.58 18.01
CA ASN A 997 -25.71 11.37 18.16
C ASN A 997 -24.63 11.58 19.23
N MET A 998 -24.52 10.64 20.18
CA MET A 998 -23.44 10.65 21.18
C MET A 998 -22.14 10.15 20.55
N THR A 999 -21.09 10.97 20.58
CA THR A 999 -19.86 10.72 19.83
C THR A 999 -18.65 10.41 20.70
N MET A 1000 -18.59 10.91 21.94
CA MET A 1000 -17.46 10.68 22.85
C MET A 1000 -17.93 10.61 24.31
N VAL A 1001 -17.26 9.76 25.11
CA VAL A 1001 -17.41 9.69 26.58
C VAL A 1001 -16.01 9.57 27.21
N LYS A 1002 -15.75 10.33 28.28
CA LYS A 1002 -14.47 10.31 29.02
C LYS A 1002 -14.71 10.45 30.53
N GLY A 1003 -13.87 9.82 31.35
CA GLY A 1003 -13.90 9.95 32.81
C GLY A 1003 -13.36 8.72 33.53
N GLY A 1004 -12.97 8.91 34.80
CA GLY A 1004 -12.42 7.86 35.67
C GLY A 1004 -10.90 7.66 35.58
N VAL A 1005 -10.31 7.20 36.69
CA VAL A 1005 -8.85 7.05 36.86
C VAL A 1005 -8.43 5.64 37.30
N ALA A 1006 -9.32 4.90 37.98
CA ALA A 1006 -9.06 3.55 38.47
C ALA A 1006 -10.39 2.82 38.74
N TYR A 1007 -10.37 1.48 38.76
CA TYR A 1007 -11.57 0.64 38.91
C TYR A 1007 -12.34 0.85 40.22
N ASN A 1008 -11.63 1.13 41.31
CA ASN A 1008 -12.21 1.29 42.64
C ASN A 1008 -12.37 2.77 43.04
N VAL A 1009 -12.23 3.71 42.10
CA VAL A 1009 -12.37 5.14 42.36
C VAL A 1009 -13.54 5.68 41.55
N ILE A 1010 -14.56 6.16 42.25
CA ILE A 1010 -15.68 6.89 41.67
C ILE A 1010 -15.11 8.18 41.07
N PRO A 1011 -15.35 8.46 39.77
CA PRO A 1011 -14.80 9.63 39.10
C PRO A 1011 -15.28 10.94 39.73
N ALA A 1012 -14.35 11.89 39.90
CA ALA A 1012 -14.68 13.26 40.31
C ALA A 1012 -15.36 14.05 39.18
N GLU A 1013 -15.15 13.65 37.93
CA GLU A 1013 -15.69 14.29 36.74
C GLU A 1013 -15.82 13.28 35.59
N MET A 1014 -16.78 13.54 34.71
CA MET A 1014 -16.95 12.82 33.45
C MET A 1014 -17.47 13.76 32.35
N ASP A 1015 -17.01 13.57 31.12
CA ASP A 1015 -17.42 14.34 29.95
C ASP A 1015 -18.17 13.46 28.94
N VAL A 1016 -19.26 13.97 28.38
CA VAL A 1016 -19.98 13.34 27.25
C VAL A 1016 -20.16 14.35 26.12
N SER A 1017 -19.98 13.92 24.87
CA SER A 1017 -20.12 14.80 23.70
C SER A 1017 -21.18 14.31 22.73
N PHE A 1018 -21.89 15.25 22.10
CA PHE A 1018 -22.93 15.00 21.11
C PHE A 1018 -22.70 15.82 19.83
N ASP A 1019 -23.01 15.22 18.68
CA ASP A 1019 -23.18 15.92 17.40
C ASP A 1019 -24.68 16.14 17.16
N LEU A 1020 -25.08 17.41 17.07
CA LEU A 1020 -26.43 17.84 16.74
C LEU A 1020 -26.46 18.50 15.36
N ARG A 1021 -27.42 18.10 14.52
CA ARG A 1021 -27.71 18.76 13.23
C ARG A 1021 -29.14 19.30 13.28
N ILE A 1022 -29.27 20.62 13.34
CA ILE A 1022 -30.52 21.30 13.70
C ILE A 1022 -31.08 22.01 12.46
N PRO A 1023 -32.34 21.79 12.05
CA PRO A 1023 -32.93 22.43 10.89
C PRO A 1023 -33.11 23.95 11.12
N PRO A 1024 -33.16 24.77 10.06
CA PRO A 1024 -33.35 26.21 10.17
C PRO A 1024 -34.74 26.60 10.72
N THR A 1025 -35.68 25.65 10.78
CA THR A 1025 -37.03 25.85 11.33
C THR A 1025 -37.10 25.79 12.87
N VAL A 1026 -36.05 25.30 13.54
CA VAL A 1026 -36.00 25.19 15.01
C VAL A 1026 -35.42 26.47 15.61
N ASN A 1027 -36.08 27.07 16.59
CA ASN A 1027 -35.53 28.23 17.29
C ASN A 1027 -34.27 27.84 18.09
N LEU A 1028 -33.09 28.27 17.61
CA LEU A 1028 -31.81 27.89 18.21
C LEU A 1028 -31.64 28.39 19.65
N GLN A 1029 -32.17 29.58 19.98
CA GLN A 1029 -32.05 30.14 21.32
C GLN A 1029 -32.91 29.35 22.31
N GLU A 1030 -34.12 28.98 21.92
CA GLU A 1030 -35.00 28.13 22.72
C GLU A 1030 -34.40 26.73 22.91
N PHE A 1031 -33.83 26.16 21.84
CA PHE A 1031 -33.20 24.84 21.89
C PHE A 1031 -31.95 24.82 22.79
N GLU A 1032 -31.11 25.85 22.75
CA GLU A 1032 -30.01 26.00 23.73
C GLU A 1032 -30.55 26.17 25.16
N GLY A 1033 -31.66 26.89 25.32
CA GLY A 1033 -32.38 26.99 26.59
C GLY A 1033 -32.82 25.61 27.11
N GLN A 1034 -33.31 24.75 26.22
CA GLN A 1034 -33.68 23.37 26.54
C GLN A 1034 -32.47 22.53 26.95
N ILE A 1035 -31.35 22.62 26.22
CA ILE A 1035 -30.08 21.95 26.60
C ILE A 1035 -29.59 22.43 27.97
N LYS A 1036 -29.66 23.74 28.21
CA LYS A 1036 -29.30 24.34 29.50
C LYS A 1036 -30.18 23.81 30.63
N GLN A 1037 -31.47 23.66 30.39
CA GLN A 1037 -32.41 23.08 31.34
C GLN A 1037 -32.08 21.60 31.61
N TRP A 1038 -31.81 20.79 30.59
CA TRP A 1038 -31.40 19.39 30.77
C TRP A 1038 -30.11 19.25 31.59
N CYS A 1039 -29.12 20.13 31.36
CA CYS A 1039 -27.89 20.15 32.15
C CYS A 1039 -28.18 20.54 33.61
N LYS A 1040 -29.00 21.57 33.83
CA LYS A 1040 -29.38 22.01 35.17
C LYS A 1040 -30.13 20.94 35.96
N GLU A 1041 -31.03 20.21 35.30
CA GLU A 1041 -31.76 19.08 35.90
C GLU A 1041 -30.83 17.94 36.32
N ALA A 1042 -29.73 17.75 35.60
CA ALA A 1042 -28.69 16.78 35.96
C ALA A 1042 -27.81 17.22 37.12
N GLY A 1043 -27.69 18.53 37.38
CA GLY A 1043 -27.00 19.10 38.53
C GLY A 1043 -26.63 20.57 38.33
N GLU A 1044 -26.64 21.37 39.40
CA GLU A 1044 -26.33 22.81 39.35
C GLU A 1044 -24.89 23.12 38.90
N ASP A 1045 -23.98 22.15 39.03
CA ASP A 1045 -22.56 22.21 38.65
C ASP A 1045 -22.28 21.57 37.28
N VAL A 1046 -23.28 21.01 36.60
CA VAL A 1046 -23.14 20.47 35.25
C VAL A 1046 -23.05 21.62 34.26
N THR A 1047 -21.97 21.64 33.47
CA THR A 1047 -21.72 22.69 32.49
C THR A 1047 -21.57 22.09 31.10
N TYR A 1048 -21.67 22.92 30.07
CA TYR A 1048 -21.42 22.50 28.70
C TYR A 1048 -20.62 23.53 27.93
N LYS A 1049 -19.90 23.05 26.92
CA LYS A 1049 -19.14 23.88 25.98
C LYS A 1049 -19.41 23.41 24.56
N PHE A 1050 -19.44 24.36 23.63
CA PHE A 1050 -19.50 24.04 22.21
C PHE A 1050 -18.10 24.02 21.63
N ALA A 1051 -17.74 22.90 20.97
CA ALA A 1051 -16.59 22.85 20.08
C ALA A 1051 -16.88 23.54 18.74
N GLN A 1052 -18.14 23.48 18.30
CA GLN A 1052 -18.66 24.16 17.13
C GLN A 1052 -20.11 24.54 17.38
N LYS A 1053 -20.48 25.79 17.06
CA LYS A 1053 -21.85 26.30 17.20
C LYS A 1053 -22.12 27.31 16.10
N HIS A 1054 -23.11 27.02 15.27
CA HIS A 1054 -23.57 27.92 14.23
C HIS A 1054 -24.97 28.46 14.57
N MET A 1055 -25.14 29.78 14.52
CA MET A 1055 -26.39 30.45 14.90
C MET A 1055 -27.19 31.01 13.73
N ASN A 1056 -26.67 30.89 12.50
CA ASN A 1056 -27.35 31.45 11.34
C ASN A 1056 -28.40 30.48 10.81
N GLN A 1057 -29.59 30.97 10.52
CA GLN A 1057 -30.71 30.19 9.99
C GLN A 1057 -31.24 30.76 8.66
N ASN A 1058 -30.44 31.60 7.99
CA ASN A 1058 -30.84 32.21 6.74
C ASN A 1058 -31.03 31.13 5.68
N ILE A 1059 -32.18 31.20 5.01
CA ILE A 1059 -32.53 30.38 3.87
C ILE A 1059 -32.65 31.27 2.63
N THR A 1060 -32.43 30.69 1.46
CA THR A 1060 -32.70 31.35 0.19
C THR A 1060 -34.15 31.11 -0.21
N SER A 1061 -34.81 32.15 -0.72
CA SER A 1061 -36.18 32.01 -1.21
C SER A 1061 -36.24 31.04 -2.39
N THR A 1062 -37.27 30.19 -2.41
CA THR A 1062 -37.58 29.31 -3.55
C THR A 1062 -39.00 29.55 -4.08
N GLU A 1063 -39.51 30.76 -3.83
CA GLU A 1063 -40.80 31.23 -4.32
C GLU A 1063 -40.66 31.78 -5.74
N GLU A 1064 -41.66 31.60 -6.59
CA GLU A 1064 -41.60 31.99 -8.01
C GLU A 1064 -41.55 33.52 -8.23
N ASN A 1065 -41.78 34.32 -7.18
CA ASN A 1065 -41.62 35.77 -7.20
C ASN A 1065 -40.19 36.25 -6.92
N ASP A 1066 -39.30 35.37 -6.44
CA ASP A 1066 -37.87 35.65 -6.31
C ASP A 1066 -37.22 35.58 -7.71
N PRO A 1067 -36.60 36.66 -8.22
CA PRO A 1067 -36.08 36.69 -9.59
C PRO A 1067 -34.94 35.68 -9.84
N TRP A 1068 -34.12 35.38 -8.82
CA TRP A 1068 -33.05 34.39 -8.93
C TRP A 1068 -33.62 32.99 -9.01
N TRP A 1069 -34.56 32.65 -8.11
CA TRP A 1069 -35.24 31.36 -8.14
C TRP A 1069 -36.05 31.17 -9.42
N SER A 1070 -36.82 32.18 -9.84
CA SER A 1070 -37.65 32.11 -11.04
C SER A 1070 -36.80 31.84 -12.28
N SER A 1071 -35.65 32.52 -12.43
CA SER A 1071 -34.72 32.27 -13.52
C SER A 1071 -34.09 30.87 -13.46
N PHE A 1072 -33.64 30.44 -12.27
CA PHE A 1072 -33.10 29.10 -12.04
C PHE A 1072 -34.13 28.00 -12.37
N SER A 1073 -35.34 28.11 -11.81
CA SER A 1073 -36.41 27.12 -11.96
C SER A 1073 -36.90 27.06 -13.41
N ALA A 1074 -37.02 28.19 -14.10
CA ALA A 1074 -37.42 28.26 -15.51
C ALA A 1074 -36.37 27.61 -16.44
N ALA A 1075 -35.08 27.83 -16.20
CA ALA A 1075 -34.02 27.17 -16.95
C ALA A 1075 -34.03 25.65 -16.76
N CYS A 1076 -34.24 25.17 -15.52
CA CYS A 1076 -34.41 23.74 -15.24
C CYS A 1076 -35.68 23.16 -15.90
N LYS A 1077 -36.80 23.88 -15.86
CA LYS A 1077 -38.05 23.47 -16.54
C LYS A 1077 -37.87 23.33 -18.05
N THR A 1078 -37.09 24.23 -18.68
CA THR A 1078 -36.76 24.19 -20.11
C THR A 1078 -35.96 22.93 -20.48
N LEU A 1079 -35.23 22.36 -19.52
CA LEU A 1079 -34.48 21.12 -19.66
C LEU A 1079 -35.29 19.87 -19.27
N ASN A 1080 -36.60 20.01 -19.02
CA ASN A 1080 -37.49 18.96 -18.52
C ASN A 1080 -36.97 18.31 -17.22
N MET A 1081 -36.41 19.13 -16.32
CA MET A 1081 -35.90 18.65 -15.03
C MET A 1081 -36.96 18.77 -13.95
N THR A 1082 -37.23 17.68 -13.25
CA THR A 1082 -38.03 17.68 -12.02
C THR A 1082 -37.14 18.10 -10.85
N LEU A 1083 -37.53 19.14 -10.12
CA LEU A 1083 -36.78 19.66 -8.98
C LEU A 1083 -37.43 19.24 -7.67
N GLU A 1084 -36.62 18.76 -6.73
CA GLU A 1084 -37.01 18.50 -5.34
C GLU A 1084 -36.31 19.52 -4.44
N LYS A 1085 -37.07 20.26 -3.64
CA LYS A 1085 -36.51 21.27 -2.72
C LYS A 1085 -36.25 20.62 -1.38
N GLU A 1086 -35.05 20.79 -0.83
CA GLU A 1086 -34.70 20.19 0.46
C GLU A 1086 -33.80 21.12 1.28
N ILE A 1087 -33.83 20.97 2.61
CA ILE A 1087 -32.79 21.52 3.49
C ILE A 1087 -31.60 20.55 3.47
N PHE A 1088 -30.41 21.06 3.18
CA PHE A 1088 -29.21 20.23 3.09
C PHE A 1088 -28.98 19.51 4.43
N PRO A 1089 -28.85 18.17 4.43
CA PRO A 1089 -28.80 17.38 5.67
C PRO A 1089 -27.48 17.56 6.43
N ALA A 1090 -26.41 17.98 5.74
CA ALA A 1090 -25.13 18.34 6.31
C ALA A 1090 -24.91 19.86 6.26
N ALA A 1091 -23.70 20.32 5.96
CA ALA A 1091 -23.39 21.75 5.90
C ALA A 1091 -22.41 22.01 4.74
N THR A 1092 -22.56 23.15 4.05
CA THR A 1092 -21.77 23.61 2.89
C THR A 1092 -21.32 25.05 3.08
N ASP A 1093 -20.41 25.58 2.26
CA ASP A 1093 -20.00 26.98 2.36
C ASP A 1093 -21.13 28.01 2.16
N SER A 1094 -22.23 27.60 1.54
CA SER A 1094 -23.44 28.42 1.36
C SER A 1094 -23.97 29.06 2.65
N ARG A 1095 -23.82 28.44 3.85
CA ARG A 1095 -24.21 29.08 5.12
C ARG A 1095 -23.50 30.41 5.35
N PHE A 1096 -22.22 30.49 5.01
CA PHE A 1096 -21.42 31.69 5.24
C PHE A 1096 -21.80 32.80 4.26
N ILE A 1097 -22.14 32.42 3.02
CA ILE A 1097 -22.64 33.34 1.99
C ILE A 1097 -24.04 33.87 2.38
N ARG A 1098 -24.95 32.98 2.80
CA ARG A 1098 -26.28 33.37 3.31
C ARG A 1098 -26.20 34.21 4.57
N ALA A 1099 -25.20 33.97 5.42
CA ALA A 1099 -25.00 34.73 6.64
C ALA A 1099 -24.65 36.20 6.40
N VAL A 1100 -24.07 36.54 5.24
CA VAL A 1100 -23.82 37.92 4.83
C VAL A 1100 -24.93 38.51 3.94
N GLY A 1101 -26.07 37.83 3.85
CA GLY A 1101 -27.28 38.31 3.17
C GLY A 1101 -27.34 38.01 1.68
N ILE A 1102 -26.46 37.14 1.15
CA ILE A 1102 -26.44 36.77 -0.26
C ILE A 1102 -27.22 35.45 -0.44
N PRO A 1103 -28.23 35.40 -1.33
CA PRO A 1103 -28.92 34.14 -1.64
C PRO A 1103 -27.96 33.13 -2.28
N ALA A 1104 -27.99 31.90 -1.79
CA ALA A 1104 -27.13 30.81 -2.24
C ALA A 1104 -27.92 29.49 -2.32
N ILE A 1105 -27.80 28.80 -3.45
CA ILE A 1105 -28.44 27.51 -3.70
C ILE A 1105 -27.39 26.43 -3.93
N GLY A 1106 -27.48 25.35 -3.15
CA GLY A 1106 -26.72 24.13 -3.38
C GLY A 1106 -27.36 23.30 -4.48
N PHE A 1107 -26.64 23.02 -5.56
CA PHE A 1107 -27.16 22.30 -6.70
C PHE A 1107 -26.08 21.53 -7.45
N SER A 1108 -26.27 20.22 -7.57
CA SER A 1108 -25.43 19.36 -8.41
C SER A 1108 -26.31 18.55 -9.36
N PRO A 1109 -26.13 18.64 -10.69
CA PRO A 1109 -27.00 18.00 -11.67
C PRO A 1109 -26.74 16.49 -11.80
N MET A 1110 -26.98 15.74 -10.72
CA MET A 1110 -26.67 14.32 -10.57
C MET A 1110 -27.91 13.48 -10.23
N ASN A 1111 -28.83 13.31 -11.18
CA ASN A 1111 -29.98 12.41 -11.01
C ASN A 1111 -29.62 10.95 -11.32
N ARG A 1112 -30.46 10.00 -10.90
CA ARG A 1112 -30.28 8.54 -11.03
C ARG A 1112 -28.92 8.04 -10.54
N THR A 1113 -28.36 8.72 -9.54
CA THR A 1113 -27.00 8.48 -9.07
C THR A 1113 -27.06 8.16 -7.57
N PRO A 1114 -26.47 7.04 -7.12
CA PRO A 1114 -26.43 6.73 -5.70
C PRO A 1114 -25.60 7.77 -4.95
N ILE A 1115 -26.02 8.09 -3.73
CA ILE A 1115 -25.32 9.03 -2.85
C ILE A 1115 -24.08 8.31 -2.28
N LEU A 1116 -22.90 8.64 -2.81
CA LEU A 1116 -21.62 8.00 -2.44
C LEU A 1116 -20.53 9.01 -2.05
N LEU A 1117 -20.86 10.30 -1.91
CA LEU A 1117 -19.90 11.28 -1.40
C LEU A 1117 -19.26 10.79 -0.09
N HIS A 1118 -17.94 10.95 0.00
CA HIS A 1118 -17.09 10.48 1.11
C HIS A 1118 -17.01 8.96 1.30
N ASP A 1119 -17.84 8.16 0.63
CA ASP A 1119 -17.83 6.69 0.74
C ASP A 1119 -16.71 6.07 -0.12
N HIS A 1120 -16.47 4.78 0.07
CA HIS A 1120 -15.60 3.99 -0.79
C HIS A 1120 -16.21 3.81 -2.17
N ASN A 1121 -15.38 3.73 -3.21
CA ASN A 1121 -15.83 3.57 -4.58
C ASN A 1121 -16.77 4.68 -5.05
N GLU A 1122 -16.60 5.90 -4.54
CA GLU A 1122 -17.31 7.07 -5.06
C GLU A 1122 -17.09 7.15 -6.57
N TYR A 1123 -18.19 7.24 -7.31
CA TYR A 1123 -18.16 7.38 -8.76
C TYR A 1123 -19.28 8.29 -9.25
N LEU A 1124 -19.07 8.83 -10.45
CA LEU A 1124 -20.11 9.47 -11.24
C LEU A 1124 -20.08 8.92 -12.66
N ASN A 1125 -21.24 8.58 -13.21
CA ASN A 1125 -21.32 8.12 -14.59
C ASN A 1125 -21.03 9.28 -15.55
N GLU A 1126 -20.24 9.02 -16.59
CA GLU A 1126 -19.82 10.03 -17.56
C GLU A 1126 -20.99 10.74 -18.23
N GLN A 1127 -22.11 10.03 -18.47
CA GLN A 1127 -23.28 10.61 -19.13
C GLN A 1127 -23.95 11.63 -18.21
N VAL A 1128 -24.03 11.32 -16.92
CA VAL A 1128 -24.52 12.24 -15.88
C VAL A 1128 -23.59 13.43 -15.77
N PHE A 1129 -22.28 13.19 -15.75
CA PHE A 1129 -21.26 14.24 -15.73
C PHE A 1129 -21.39 15.21 -16.92
N LEU A 1130 -21.50 14.68 -18.15
CA LEU A 1130 -21.63 15.48 -19.37
C LEU A 1130 -22.97 16.22 -19.44
N LYS A 1131 -24.06 15.57 -19.02
CA LYS A 1131 -25.38 16.21 -18.89
C LYS A 1131 -25.31 17.40 -17.94
N GLY A 1132 -24.57 17.28 -16.84
CA GLY A 1132 -24.35 18.38 -15.90
C GLY A 1132 -23.69 19.61 -16.54
N ILE A 1133 -22.74 19.42 -17.45
CA ILE A 1133 -22.16 20.54 -18.23
C ILE A 1133 -23.27 21.25 -19.01
N SER A 1134 -24.09 20.50 -19.75
CA SER A 1134 -25.19 21.04 -20.56
C SER A 1134 -26.25 21.76 -19.71
N VAL A 1135 -26.47 21.31 -18.48
CA VAL A 1135 -27.34 22.00 -17.52
C VAL A 1135 -26.77 23.38 -17.15
N TYR A 1136 -25.48 23.45 -16.79
CA TYR A 1136 -24.86 24.74 -16.46
C TYR A 1136 -24.69 25.67 -17.66
N GLU A 1137 -24.55 25.15 -18.88
CA GLU A 1137 -24.59 25.96 -20.11
C GLU A 1137 -25.93 26.70 -20.28
N ARG A 1138 -27.02 26.19 -19.69
CA ARG A 1138 -28.32 26.89 -19.65
C ARG A 1138 -28.49 27.75 -18.41
N LEU A 1139 -28.07 27.27 -17.24
CA LEU A 1139 -28.23 27.99 -15.98
C LEU A 1139 -27.40 29.26 -15.91
N ILE A 1140 -26.12 29.23 -16.30
CA ILE A 1140 -25.22 30.37 -16.17
C ILE A 1140 -25.75 31.58 -16.96
N PRO A 1141 -26.14 31.46 -18.25
CA PRO A 1141 -26.73 32.59 -18.98
C PRO A 1141 -28.07 33.05 -18.43
N ALA A 1142 -28.93 32.12 -17.97
CA ALA A 1142 -30.24 32.47 -17.42
C ALA A 1142 -30.10 33.33 -16.15
N LEU A 1143 -29.24 32.89 -15.22
CA LEU A 1143 -28.93 33.64 -14.01
C LEU A 1143 -28.25 34.97 -14.37
N ALA A 1144 -27.28 34.97 -15.29
CA ALA A 1144 -26.55 36.17 -15.71
C ALA A 1144 -27.42 37.21 -16.42
N SER A 1145 -28.64 36.82 -16.81
CA SER A 1145 -29.62 37.68 -17.48
C SER A 1145 -30.74 38.15 -16.54
N VAL A 1146 -30.69 37.83 -15.24
CA VAL A 1146 -31.67 38.34 -14.26
C VAL A 1146 -31.69 39.88 -14.31
N PRO A 1147 -32.87 40.52 -14.50
CA PRO A 1147 -32.98 41.97 -14.61
C PRO A 1147 -32.36 42.72 -13.43
N ALA A 1148 -31.99 43.98 -13.64
CA ALA A 1148 -31.49 44.83 -12.56
C ALA A 1148 -32.54 45.00 -11.47
N PHE A 1149 -32.14 44.85 -10.21
CA PHE A 1149 -32.97 45.17 -9.06
C PHE A 1149 -33.06 46.70 -8.86
N PRO A 1150 -34.09 47.22 -8.20
CA PRO A 1150 -34.26 48.67 -7.99
C PRO A 1150 -33.09 49.35 -7.27
N ASP A 1151 -32.31 48.62 -6.48
CA ASP A 1151 -31.11 49.07 -5.77
C ASP A 1151 -29.82 48.95 -6.61
N GLU A 1152 -29.89 48.37 -7.80
CA GLU A 1152 -28.79 48.24 -8.77
C GLU A 1152 -28.92 49.18 -9.98
N ALA A 1153 -30.10 49.75 -10.19
CA ALA A 1153 -30.49 50.52 -11.38
C ALA A 1153 -29.97 51.96 -11.38
#